data_AF-A0A0W0FCK5-F1
#
_entry.id   AF-A0A0W0FCK5-F1
#
_cell.length_a   1.000
_cell.length_b   1.000
_cell.length_c   1.000
_cell.angle_alpha   90.00
_cell.angle_beta   90.00
_cell.angle_gamma   90.00
#
_symmetry.space_group_name_H-M   'P 1'
#
loop_
_entity.id
_entity.type
_entity.pdbx_description
1 polymer ?
#
loop_
_entity_poly.entity_id
_entity_poly.type
_entity_poly.pdbx_seq_one_letter_code
_entity_poly.pdbx_strand_id
1 'polypeptide(L)'
;MKLEKKLLRKLDARMSILVLIYILNYIDRNNASAARLHGFEEDLGLHGTQFSSILSILYCGYILMQIPSNMFLNVMGKPSVYLSVCMAIWGLLSFATGYATNFYQVLFTRFFLGFVEAAFFPGALFLISKWYKRRELSQRTAMLSVGSLISNATGSLIASGILTSTDGVLGYAAWRWLFFIEGALTIFVALCAMSILPDFPETSTGWLTPEEQALAIKRMAEDTGNIAKQNGSNKNWMEGFLLAISDWKVWWLAATLTFLVFTLSFNAYFPTLVGTIGYESSFTLLLCVPPWAFATIVAILLSRHSDRSEERCRHISFSFGLGIIGFLLAMSSNSVLRYCAFCLMAQSYGGFICFLAWASGSISQPPAKGAVALALINTVSSFGNIFGSYAWPSAWGPSYNLSFAISILAGTIGLTMCWYFRRQLKLLNATDSGRGYRYMLTRYLQDWSFTQIGGGEGTKDGEWLQVSEFPTTVHVELLKLKRIPNPFIGLHEWDVQWVGESRWAFKTTFVVSDAELATPHVDLVFDGLDTFASVLLNGEEILKSENQFVAHRVDVKTRVKPENELIINFDSAFIRGREIERAHEKLNLWNGDSSRLHVRKAQYNYGWDWGPVLMTTGPWRPVSLQVYHNRVAEVDVRSKVSPKLEVQMSVELKFQENAAGTASVTLKSPDGSVVASDSHISMGGGPCLVSFFFGPGEVELWYPVGYGKQPLYTVEVEISDTNGAVLDKRTERIAFRRALVVQEPLKDQPGLTFLFEINNIRIFCGGSNWIPADSFLTTMTSERYRAWLQLLINGNQNMVRIWGGGIYEADGFYDICDELGILVWQDWKDFMFGCGQYPAYDSFLELVQEEAEQNVKRLRHHPSIVIFAGNNEDYQIAESFKLELDYSDETSDFRTTNFPARYIYERVLPAVVEKFSDIHYHRSSPYSGQGRPTTDRTLGDLHQWNAETLASAYRLWRRNWCGKGKEYTAGALVWQINDCWPVTSWAIVDYFLRPKPAYFAIARELRPYTVGMTRKDKTEYPDDLSAAKFTIESVLEIWGTNSTLLEKQAVLEVTSFDLYSDWTNKWTKQVSYHELHKGTVPGQPIRHKKSEVPRAIIVSARLLDEDASVLSRYSNWPEPFKYINFPSVKEVALSAEVSSDGESVVLSSKKPVKGIVLDAEGADVTWSDQAVDLVPGDPQIIKAVGLGGKALKIRYLGDGSA
;
A
#
# COMPACT_ATOMS: atom_id res chain seq x y z
N MET A 1 -16.90 -16.22 14.70
CA MET A 1 -16.68 -17.67 14.97
C MET A 1 -17.76 -18.62 14.39
N LYS A 2 -19.07 -18.49 14.67
CA LYS A 2 -20.11 -19.38 14.06
C LYS A 2 -20.24 -19.22 12.54
N LEU A 3 -20.26 -17.97 12.04
CA LEU A 3 -20.31 -17.66 10.61
C LEU A 3 -19.06 -18.17 9.87
N GLU A 4 -17.89 -18.03 10.49
CA GLU A 4 -16.62 -18.54 9.97
C GLU A 4 -16.60 -20.06 9.81
N LYS A 5 -17.08 -20.82 10.81
CA LYS A 5 -17.22 -22.28 10.70
C LYS A 5 -18.21 -22.69 9.59
N LYS A 6 -19.28 -21.91 9.38
CA LYS A 6 -20.26 -22.14 8.31
C LYS A 6 -19.66 -21.87 6.92
N LEU A 7 -18.93 -20.76 6.78
CA LEU A 7 -18.19 -20.40 5.56
C LEU A 7 -17.17 -21.48 5.20
N LEU A 8 -16.35 -21.92 6.16
CA LEU A 8 -15.35 -22.97 5.94
C LEU A 8 -15.96 -24.29 5.49
N ARG A 9 -17.08 -24.73 6.10
CA ARG A 9 -17.78 -25.95 5.67
C ARG A 9 -18.32 -25.86 4.24
N LYS A 10 -18.87 -24.70 3.85
CA LYS A 10 -19.34 -24.47 2.47
C LYS A 10 -18.17 -24.49 1.48
N LEU A 11 -17.05 -23.85 1.84
CA LEU A 11 -15.83 -23.84 1.03
C LEU A 11 -15.24 -25.24 0.89
N ASP A 12 -15.08 -25.97 1.99
CA ASP A 12 -14.54 -27.34 1.98
C ASP A 12 -15.42 -28.28 1.13
N ALA A 13 -16.75 -28.13 1.18
CA ALA A 13 -17.67 -28.89 0.33
C ALA A 13 -17.49 -28.58 -1.16
N ARG A 14 -17.35 -27.31 -1.55
CA ARG A 14 -17.14 -26.90 -2.95
C ARG A 14 -15.75 -27.26 -3.45
N MET A 15 -14.71 -27.09 -2.63
CA MET A 15 -13.32 -27.42 -2.97
C MET A 15 -13.09 -28.92 -3.07
N SER A 16 -13.96 -29.76 -2.51
CA SER A 16 -13.86 -31.23 -2.62
C SER A 16 -13.85 -31.74 -4.06
N ILE A 17 -14.44 -30.99 -5.01
CA ILE A 17 -14.41 -31.36 -6.43
C ILE A 17 -12.99 -31.34 -7.02
N LEU A 18 -12.07 -30.54 -6.46
CA LEU A 18 -10.66 -30.57 -6.86
C LEU A 18 -10.04 -31.95 -6.59
N VAL A 19 -10.44 -32.63 -5.51
CA VAL A 19 -9.97 -33.99 -5.21
C VAL A 19 -10.46 -34.97 -6.26
N LEU A 20 -11.74 -34.88 -6.66
CA LEU A 20 -12.31 -35.72 -7.70
C LEU A 20 -11.64 -35.50 -9.06
N ILE A 21 -11.41 -34.23 -9.44
CA ILE A 21 -10.69 -33.90 -10.67
C ILE A 21 -9.26 -34.44 -10.62
N TYR A 22 -8.58 -34.33 -9.48
CA TYR A 22 -7.22 -34.84 -9.32
C TYR A 22 -7.16 -36.38 -9.39
N ILE A 23 -8.19 -37.07 -8.87
CA ILE A 23 -8.32 -38.52 -9.02
C ILE A 23 -8.42 -38.87 -10.50
N LEU A 24 -9.35 -38.27 -11.25
CA LEU A 24 -9.50 -38.53 -12.68
C LEU A 24 -8.23 -38.20 -13.46
N ASN A 25 -7.58 -37.09 -13.12
CA ASN A 25 -6.33 -36.67 -13.72
C ASN A 25 -5.21 -37.73 -13.63
N TYR A 26 -5.02 -38.32 -12.45
CA TYR A 26 -4.01 -39.36 -12.27
C TYR A 26 -4.44 -40.72 -12.86
N ILE A 27 -5.74 -41.00 -12.95
CA ILE A 27 -6.24 -42.22 -13.59
C ILE A 27 -5.80 -42.21 -15.07
N ASP A 28 -6.14 -41.16 -15.83
CA ASP A 28 -5.77 -41.08 -17.26
C ASP A 28 -4.25 -41.05 -17.49
N ARG A 29 -3.50 -40.45 -16.56
CA ARG A 29 -2.03 -40.44 -16.61
C ARG A 29 -1.47 -41.87 -16.53
N ASN A 30 -2.04 -42.70 -15.66
CA ASN A 30 -1.59 -44.08 -15.46
C ASN A 30 -2.19 -45.07 -16.48
N ASN A 31 -3.19 -44.66 -17.27
CA ASN A 31 -3.79 -45.55 -18.27
C ASN A 31 -2.82 -46.11 -19.29
N ALA A 32 -1.80 -45.35 -19.70
CA ALA A 32 -0.79 -45.87 -20.62
C ALA A 32 -0.05 -47.09 -20.01
N SER A 33 0.16 -47.07 -18.70
CA SER A 33 0.80 -48.15 -17.95
C SER A 33 -0.11 -49.37 -17.77
N ALA A 34 -1.42 -49.16 -17.56
CA ALA A 34 -2.40 -50.24 -17.49
C ALA A 34 -2.67 -50.86 -18.87
N ALA A 35 -2.84 -50.02 -19.90
CA ALA A 35 -3.04 -50.42 -21.29
C ALA A 35 -1.88 -51.27 -21.83
N ARG A 36 -0.65 -51.03 -21.35
CA ARG A 36 0.53 -51.84 -21.71
C ARG A 36 0.33 -53.34 -21.49
N LEU A 37 -0.43 -53.74 -20.47
CA LEU A 37 -0.70 -55.16 -20.17
C LEU A 37 -1.69 -55.84 -21.14
N HIS A 38 -2.35 -55.06 -22.02
CA HIS A 38 -3.38 -55.51 -22.96
C HIS A 38 -3.13 -54.94 -24.37
N GLY A 39 -1.93 -55.16 -24.91
CA GLY A 39 -1.64 -54.97 -26.34
C GLY A 39 -1.33 -53.54 -26.80
N PHE A 40 -1.19 -52.56 -25.90
CA PHE A 40 -0.90 -51.16 -26.28
C PHE A 40 0.42 -50.99 -27.07
N GLU A 41 1.48 -51.71 -26.71
CA GLU A 41 2.76 -51.65 -27.45
C GLU A 41 2.66 -52.35 -28.82
N GLU A 42 1.89 -53.43 -28.90
CA GLU A 42 1.71 -54.25 -30.10
C GLU A 42 0.84 -53.55 -31.14
N ASP A 43 -0.32 -52.99 -30.73
CA ASP A 43 -1.28 -52.30 -31.63
C ASP A 43 -0.73 -50.99 -32.21
N LEU A 44 0.23 -50.35 -31.51
CA LEU A 44 0.84 -49.08 -31.93
C LEU A 44 2.23 -49.25 -32.59
N GLY A 45 2.76 -50.47 -32.63
CA GLY A 45 4.08 -50.78 -33.19
C GLY A 45 5.24 -50.11 -32.45
N LEU A 46 5.21 -50.11 -31.12
CA LEU A 46 6.22 -49.45 -30.28
C LEU A 46 7.49 -50.30 -30.15
N HIS A 47 8.66 -49.68 -30.37
CA HIS A 47 9.97 -50.34 -30.30
C HIS A 47 10.94 -49.65 -29.33
N GLY A 48 11.75 -50.44 -28.63
CA GLY A 48 12.83 -49.96 -27.77
C GLY A 48 12.37 -49.01 -26.67
N THR A 49 12.84 -47.76 -26.70
CA THR A 49 12.56 -46.72 -25.69
C THR A 49 11.32 -45.88 -26.01
N GLN A 50 10.56 -46.20 -27.06
CA GLN A 50 9.41 -45.40 -27.49
C GLN A 50 8.30 -45.33 -26.43
N PHE A 51 8.04 -46.41 -25.68
CA PHE A 51 7.08 -46.38 -24.57
C PHE A 51 7.54 -45.43 -23.44
N SER A 52 8.83 -45.47 -23.09
CA SER A 52 9.41 -44.51 -22.14
C SER A 52 9.31 -43.07 -22.63
N SER A 53 9.45 -42.84 -23.95
CA SER A 53 9.25 -41.52 -24.56
C SER A 53 7.80 -41.05 -24.53
N ILE A 54 6.83 -41.96 -24.65
CA ILE A 54 5.40 -41.66 -24.48
C ILE A 54 5.09 -41.24 -23.03
N LEU A 55 5.73 -41.87 -22.04
CA LEU A 55 5.59 -41.47 -20.64
C LEU A 55 6.29 -40.14 -20.33
N SER A 56 7.48 -39.91 -20.89
CA SER A 56 8.28 -38.71 -20.59
C SER A 56 7.76 -37.44 -21.26
N ILE A 57 7.22 -37.53 -22.49
CA ILE A 57 6.80 -36.36 -23.27
C ILE A 57 5.65 -35.57 -22.61
N LEU A 58 4.82 -36.24 -21.81
CA LEU A 58 3.78 -35.61 -21.00
C LEU A 58 4.40 -34.58 -20.06
N TYR A 59 5.49 -34.95 -19.37
CA TYR A 59 6.18 -34.05 -18.45
C TYR A 59 6.90 -32.90 -19.16
N CYS A 60 7.33 -33.08 -20.42
CA CYS A 60 7.86 -31.98 -21.23
C CYS A 60 6.79 -30.91 -21.50
N GLY A 61 5.58 -31.32 -21.91
CA GLY A 61 4.44 -30.41 -22.06
C GLY A 61 4.07 -29.76 -20.72
N TYR A 62 4.09 -30.53 -19.64
CA TYR A 62 3.79 -30.08 -18.29
C TYR A 62 4.73 -28.96 -17.84
N ILE A 63 6.06 -29.14 -17.97
CA ILE A 63 7.07 -28.14 -17.58
C ILE A 63 6.91 -26.83 -18.35
N LEU A 64 6.60 -26.87 -19.66
CA LEU A 64 6.48 -25.69 -20.51
C LEU A 64 5.32 -24.78 -20.10
N MET A 65 4.16 -25.36 -19.78
CA MET A 65 2.93 -24.59 -19.56
C MET A 65 2.63 -24.31 -18.08
N GLN A 66 3.35 -24.95 -17.14
CA GLN A 66 3.08 -24.82 -15.69
C GLN A 66 3.19 -23.38 -15.17
N ILE A 67 4.24 -22.65 -15.60
CA ILE A 67 4.46 -21.25 -15.18
C ILE A 67 3.53 -20.29 -15.96
N PRO A 68 3.46 -20.32 -17.31
CA PRO A 68 2.58 -19.43 -18.07
C PRO A 68 1.10 -19.58 -17.73
N SER A 69 0.63 -20.81 -17.51
CA SER A 69 -0.77 -21.09 -17.17
C SER A 69 -1.18 -20.44 -15.85
N ASN A 70 -0.33 -20.54 -14.81
CA ASN A 70 -0.65 -19.96 -13.50
C ASN A 70 -0.65 -18.42 -13.55
N MET A 71 0.21 -17.83 -14.40
CA MET A 71 0.17 -16.39 -14.68
C MET A 71 -1.14 -15.99 -15.37
N PHE A 72 -1.60 -16.77 -16.34
CA PHE A 72 -2.86 -16.53 -17.05
C PHE A 72 -4.07 -16.67 -16.13
N LEU A 73 -4.10 -17.68 -15.25
CA LEU A 73 -5.15 -17.88 -14.25
C LEU A 73 -5.32 -16.67 -13.32
N ASN A 74 -4.21 -16.07 -12.89
CA ASN A 74 -4.23 -14.86 -12.06
C ASN A 74 -4.77 -13.64 -12.80
N VAL A 75 -4.44 -13.48 -14.09
CA VAL A 75 -4.96 -12.37 -14.92
C VAL A 75 -6.45 -12.53 -15.22
N MET A 76 -6.90 -13.77 -15.50
CA MET A 76 -8.28 -14.06 -15.86
C MET A 76 -9.25 -13.92 -14.67
N GLY A 77 -8.79 -14.19 -13.44
CA GLY A 77 -9.57 -14.00 -12.22
C GLY A 77 -10.76 -14.97 -12.04
N LYS A 78 -10.94 -15.94 -12.95
CA LYS A 78 -12.04 -16.93 -12.95
C LYS A 78 -11.55 -18.39 -12.99
N PRO A 79 -11.05 -18.93 -11.86
CA PRO A 79 -10.64 -20.32 -11.74
C PRO A 79 -11.71 -21.35 -12.12
N SER A 80 -12.99 -21.07 -11.84
CA SER A 80 -14.11 -21.98 -12.16
C SER A 80 -14.18 -22.31 -13.64
N VAL A 81 -14.00 -21.30 -14.50
CA VAL A 81 -14.03 -21.46 -15.95
C VAL A 81 -12.69 -21.97 -16.46
N TYR A 82 -11.58 -21.37 -16.04
CA TYR A 82 -10.26 -21.70 -16.59
C TYR A 82 -9.86 -23.15 -16.32
N LEU A 83 -9.89 -23.57 -15.05
CA LEU A 83 -9.49 -24.94 -14.68
C LEU A 83 -10.43 -25.97 -15.30
N SER A 84 -11.74 -25.70 -15.33
CA SER A 84 -12.73 -26.60 -15.93
C SER A 84 -12.58 -26.72 -17.44
N VAL A 85 -12.30 -25.63 -18.16
CA VAL A 85 -12.03 -25.67 -19.61
C VAL A 85 -10.75 -26.44 -19.90
N CYS A 86 -9.67 -26.21 -19.15
CA CYS A 86 -8.45 -27.00 -19.27
C CYS A 86 -8.75 -28.49 -19.03
N MET A 87 -9.54 -28.84 -18.01
CA MET A 87 -9.91 -30.24 -17.76
C MET A 87 -10.82 -30.84 -18.85
N ALA A 88 -11.72 -30.07 -19.44
CA ALA A 88 -12.54 -30.54 -20.57
C ALA A 88 -11.69 -30.79 -21.82
N ILE A 89 -10.75 -29.90 -22.13
CA ILE A 89 -9.78 -30.08 -23.24
C ILE A 89 -8.89 -31.29 -22.95
N TRP A 90 -8.46 -31.46 -21.71
CA TRP A 90 -7.67 -32.62 -21.28
C TRP A 90 -8.43 -33.93 -21.46
N GLY A 91 -9.71 -33.99 -21.04
CA GLY A 91 -10.56 -35.16 -21.25
C GLY A 91 -10.78 -35.46 -22.75
N LEU A 92 -10.92 -34.41 -23.57
CA LEU A 92 -10.99 -34.54 -25.03
C LEU A 92 -9.69 -35.10 -25.64
N LEU A 93 -8.52 -34.66 -25.15
CA LEU A 93 -7.22 -35.16 -25.60
C LEU A 93 -6.97 -36.61 -25.15
N SER A 94 -7.43 -36.97 -23.94
CA SER A 94 -7.42 -38.34 -23.44
C SER A 94 -8.30 -39.24 -24.34
N PHE A 95 -9.53 -38.81 -24.61
CA PHE A 95 -10.44 -39.48 -25.56
C PHE A 95 -9.82 -39.64 -26.95
N ALA A 96 -9.13 -38.60 -27.44
CA ALA A 96 -8.43 -38.62 -28.73
C ALA A 96 -7.25 -39.62 -28.75
N THR A 97 -6.60 -39.91 -27.62
CA THR A 97 -5.55 -40.96 -27.58
C THR A 97 -6.11 -42.33 -27.98
N GLY A 98 -7.38 -42.62 -27.68
CA GLY A 98 -8.03 -43.88 -28.07
C GLY A 98 -8.14 -44.08 -29.60
N TYR A 99 -8.03 -43.02 -30.40
CA TYR A 99 -8.03 -43.08 -31.87
C TYR A 99 -6.63 -43.17 -32.50
N ALA A 100 -5.56 -43.06 -31.70
CA ALA A 100 -4.21 -43.10 -32.24
C ALA A 100 -3.87 -44.49 -32.81
N THR A 101 -3.12 -44.52 -33.91
CA THR A 101 -2.72 -45.75 -34.62
C THR A 101 -1.21 -45.89 -34.78
N ASN A 102 -0.43 -44.91 -34.35
CA ASN A 102 1.03 -44.95 -34.44
C ASN A 102 1.68 -44.16 -33.29
N PHE A 103 2.99 -44.38 -33.12
CA PHE A 103 3.82 -43.70 -32.13
C PHE A 103 3.67 -42.17 -32.15
N TYR A 104 3.71 -41.52 -33.31
CA TYR A 104 3.68 -40.05 -33.40
C TYR A 104 2.35 -39.44 -32.96
N GLN A 105 1.23 -40.11 -33.26
CA GLN A 105 -0.10 -39.65 -32.84
C GLN A 105 -0.29 -39.76 -31.32
N VAL A 106 0.18 -40.85 -30.70
CA VAL A 106 0.18 -40.98 -29.23
C VAL A 106 1.15 -39.97 -28.61
N LEU A 107 2.33 -39.79 -29.18
CA LEU A 107 3.31 -38.81 -28.71
C LEU A 107 2.74 -37.38 -28.72
N PHE A 108 2.06 -37.01 -29.81
CA PHE A 108 1.42 -35.70 -29.97
C PHE A 108 0.29 -35.49 -28.96
N THR A 109 -0.65 -36.44 -28.85
CA THR A 109 -1.76 -36.33 -27.89
C THR A 109 -1.26 -36.28 -26.46
N ARG A 110 -0.21 -37.04 -26.11
CA ARG A 110 0.40 -37.04 -24.76
C ARG A 110 1.14 -35.75 -24.43
N PHE A 111 1.83 -35.14 -25.40
CA PHE A 111 2.46 -33.83 -25.23
C PHE A 111 1.42 -32.76 -24.88
N PHE A 112 0.35 -32.64 -25.68
CA PHE A 112 -0.70 -31.66 -25.43
C PHE A 112 -1.53 -31.96 -24.18
N LEU A 113 -1.69 -33.24 -23.85
CA LEU A 113 -2.31 -33.66 -22.59
C LEU A 113 -1.51 -33.12 -21.40
N GLY A 114 -0.18 -33.28 -21.40
CA GLY A 114 0.70 -32.70 -20.39
C GLY A 114 0.71 -31.17 -20.40
N PHE A 115 0.66 -30.55 -21.58
CA PHE A 115 0.59 -29.08 -21.75
C PHE A 115 -0.65 -28.48 -21.08
N VAL A 116 -1.81 -29.10 -21.27
CA VAL A 116 -3.07 -28.62 -20.68
C VAL A 116 -3.17 -28.97 -19.20
N GLU A 117 -2.68 -30.15 -18.81
CA GLU A 117 -2.65 -30.62 -17.42
C GLU A 117 -1.83 -29.73 -16.48
N ALA A 118 -0.81 -29.05 -17.02
CA ALA A 118 0.04 -28.13 -16.28
C ALA A 118 -0.73 -27.02 -15.53
N ALA A 119 -1.93 -26.69 -16.01
CA ALA A 119 -2.81 -25.70 -15.40
C ALA A 119 -3.42 -26.15 -14.08
N PHE A 120 -3.68 -27.45 -13.93
CA PHE A 120 -4.56 -27.95 -12.88
C PHE A 120 -3.91 -27.92 -11.50
N PHE A 121 -2.83 -28.68 -11.29
CA PHE A 121 -2.28 -28.86 -9.93
C PHE A 121 -1.75 -27.56 -9.31
N PRO A 122 -0.90 -26.75 -9.99
CA PRO A 122 -0.48 -25.45 -9.47
C PRO A 122 -1.65 -24.47 -9.33
N GLY A 123 -2.59 -24.46 -10.28
CA GLY A 123 -3.77 -23.60 -10.25
C GLY A 123 -4.71 -23.94 -9.09
N ALA A 124 -4.86 -25.22 -8.76
CA ALA A 124 -5.62 -25.69 -7.60
C ALA A 124 -4.96 -25.24 -6.28
N LEU A 125 -3.62 -25.36 -6.16
CA LEU A 125 -2.90 -24.84 -5.00
C LEU A 125 -3.03 -23.32 -4.87
N PHE A 126 -2.96 -22.60 -5.99
CA PHE A 126 -3.15 -21.16 -6.02
C PHE A 126 -4.56 -20.76 -5.58
N LEU A 127 -5.58 -21.47 -6.07
CA LEU A 127 -6.98 -21.27 -5.65
C LEU A 127 -7.17 -21.53 -4.14
N ILE A 128 -6.62 -22.62 -3.60
CA ILE A 128 -6.70 -22.92 -2.16
C ILE A 128 -5.99 -21.81 -1.36
N SER A 129 -4.85 -21.30 -1.83
CA SER A 129 -4.10 -20.22 -1.16
C SER A 129 -4.88 -18.90 -1.06
N LYS A 130 -5.87 -18.69 -1.93
CA LYS A 130 -6.72 -17.49 -1.93
C LYS A 130 -7.94 -17.60 -1.02
N TRP A 131 -8.29 -18.78 -0.53
CA TRP A 131 -9.49 -19.01 0.29
C TRP A 131 -9.21 -19.43 1.74
N TYR A 132 -8.01 -19.95 2.02
CA TYR A 132 -7.66 -20.52 3.32
C TYR A 132 -6.45 -19.83 3.96
N LYS A 133 -6.51 -19.63 5.28
CA LYS A 133 -5.43 -19.06 6.09
C LYS A 133 -4.18 -19.97 6.08
N ARG A 134 -2.99 -19.45 6.39
CA ARG A 134 -1.70 -20.18 6.46
C ARG A 134 -1.77 -21.42 7.35
N ARG A 135 -2.44 -21.30 8.51
CA ARG A 135 -2.69 -22.42 9.44
C ARG A 135 -3.68 -23.48 8.92
N GLU A 136 -4.50 -23.11 7.94
CA GLU A 136 -5.54 -23.96 7.34
C GLU A 136 -5.04 -24.63 6.04
N LEU A 137 -4.11 -23.99 5.32
CA LEU A 137 -3.63 -24.33 3.99
C LEU A 137 -2.99 -25.73 3.92
N SER A 138 -2.08 -26.05 4.85
CA SER A 138 -1.32 -27.32 4.86
C SER A 138 -2.24 -28.56 4.82
N GLN A 139 -3.31 -28.55 5.63
CA GLN A 139 -4.24 -29.67 5.72
C GLN A 139 -5.07 -29.85 4.44
N ARG A 140 -5.49 -28.77 3.78
CA ARG A 140 -6.27 -28.84 2.52
C ARG A 140 -5.39 -29.27 1.36
N THR A 141 -4.16 -28.77 1.29
CA THR A 141 -3.16 -29.20 0.31
C THR A 141 -2.85 -30.69 0.46
N ALA A 142 -2.68 -31.19 1.68
CA ALA A 142 -2.48 -32.61 1.93
C ALA A 142 -3.68 -33.47 1.48
N MET A 143 -4.92 -33.01 1.74
CA MET A 143 -6.13 -33.71 1.29
C MET A 143 -6.23 -33.79 -0.24
N LEU A 144 -5.86 -32.73 -0.95
CA LEU A 144 -5.76 -32.75 -2.42
C LEU A 144 -4.75 -33.81 -2.88
N SER A 145 -3.54 -33.83 -2.30
CA SER A 145 -2.48 -34.75 -2.72
C SER A 145 -2.82 -36.23 -2.51
N VAL A 146 -3.61 -36.57 -1.49
CA VAL A 146 -4.09 -37.96 -1.25
C VAL A 146 -4.94 -38.49 -2.42
N GLY A 147 -5.57 -37.61 -3.21
CA GLY A 147 -6.32 -38.00 -4.41
C GLY A 147 -5.49 -38.81 -5.41
N SER A 148 -4.18 -38.55 -5.52
CA SER A 148 -3.29 -39.33 -6.41
C SER A 148 -3.18 -40.81 -6.02
N LEU A 149 -3.19 -41.12 -4.72
CA LEU A 149 -3.07 -42.49 -4.22
C LEU A 149 -4.38 -43.26 -4.38
N ILE A 150 -5.49 -42.57 -4.12
CA ILE A 150 -6.84 -43.11 -4.38
C ILE A 150 -6.96 -43.46 -5.86
N SER A 151 -6.52 -42.56 -6.74
CA SER A 151 -6.49 -42.77 -8.19
C SER A 151 -5.73 -44.03 -8.59
N ASN A 152 -4.52 -44.27 -8.07
CA ASN A 152 -3.76 -45.46 -8.45
C ASN A 152 -4.49 -46.77 -8.08
N ALA A 153 -5.23 -46.77 -6.97
CA ALA A 153 -6.06 -47.89 -6.56
C ALA A 153 -7.33 -48.03 -7.43
N THR A 154 -8.11 -46.95 -7.58
CA THR A 154 -9.39 -46.98 -8.30
C THR A 154 -9.20 -47.10 -9.80
N GLY A 155 -8.17 -46.49 -10.39
CA GLY A 155 -7.84 -46.59 -11.81
C GLY A 155 -7.47 -48.01 -12.21
N SER A 156 -6.65 -48.70 -11.40
CA SER A 156 -6.33 -50.11 -11.66
C SER A 156 -7.57 -51.01 -11.59
N LEU A 157 -8.50 -50.72 -10.67
CA LEU A 157 -9.78 -51.42 -10.54
C LEU A 157 -10.69 -51.19 -11.76
N ILE A 158 -10.85 -49.94 -12.20
CA ILE A 158 -11.64 -49.57 -13.38
C ILE A 158 -11.03 -50.19 -14.64
N ALA A 159 -9.70 -50.09 -14.80
CA ALA A 159 -8.98 -50.67 -15.92
C ALA A 159 -9.16 -52.18 -16.00
N SER A 160 -9.11 -52.91 -14.87
CA SER A 160 -9.37 -54.36 -14.85
C SER A 160 -10.77 -54.68 -15.40
N GLY A 161 -11.80 -53.94 -14.96
CA GLY A 161 -13.18 -54.14 -15.41
C GLY A 161 -13.39 -53.82 -16.90
N ILE A 162 -12.84 -52.71 -17.39
CA ILE A 162 -12.95 -52.30 -18.80
C ILE A 162 -12.18 -53.29 -19.69
N LEU A 163 -10.91 -53.55 -19.38
CA LEU A 163 -10.03 -54.37 -20.22
C LEU A 163 -10.52 -55.82 -20.36
N THR A 164 -11.26 -56.36 -19.39
CA THR A 164 -11.87 -57.69 -19.47
C THR A 164 -13.19 -57.71 -20.24
N SER A 165 -13.96 -56.62 -20.26
CA SER A 165 -15.35 -56.62 -20.77
C SER A 165 -15.53 -56.00 -22.15
N THR A 166 -14.57 -55.18 -22.63
CA THR A 166 -14.75 -54.38 -23.85
C THR A 166 -13.89 -54.80 -25.04
N ASP A 167 -13.20 -55.94 -24.97
CA ASP A 167 -12.37 -56.38 -26.09
C ASP A 167 -13.22 -56.75 -27.32
N GLY A 168 -12.92 -56.14 -28.47
CA GLY A 168 -13.67 -56.34 -29.72
C GLY A 168 -15.02 -55.61 -29.82
N VAL A 169 -15.44 -54.88 -28.78
CA VAL A 169 -16.69 -54.10 -28.80
C VAL A 169 -16.57 -52.92 -29.78
N LEU A 170 -17.51 -52.82 -30.73
CA LEU A 170 -17.49 -51.89 -31.87
C LEU A 170 -16.22 -51.98 -32.75
N GLY A 171 -15.49 -53.10 -32.73
CA GLY A 171 -14.27 -53.29 -33.54
C GLY A 171 -13.01 -52.62 -33.00
N TYR A 172 -13.04 -52.11 -31.76
CA TYR A 172 -11.86 -51.53 -31.09
C TYR A 172 -11.24 -52.49 -30.07
N ALA A 173 -9.91 -52.42 -29.91
CA ALA A 173 -9.18 -53.13 -28.86
C ALA A 173 -9.57 -52.62 -27.46
N ALA A 174 -9.56 -53.50 -26.46
CA ALA A 174 -10.00 -53.18 -25.09
C ALA A 174 -9.31 -51.94 -24.48
N TRP A 175 -8.02 -51.72 -24.77
CA TRP A 175 -7.27 -50.59 -24.23
C TRP A 175 -7.76 -49.22 -24.73
N ARG A 176 -8.39 -49.17 -25.91
CA ARG A 176 -8.92 -47.90 -26.47
C ARG A 176 -10.15 -47.43 -25.68
N TRP A 177 -10.97 -48.37 -25.23
CA TRP A 177 -12.15 -48.11 -24.40
C TRP A 177 -11.80 -47.51 -23.04
N LEU A 178 -10.63 -47.82 -22.50
CA LEU A 178 -10.10 -47.19 -21.29
C LEU A 178 -10.04 -45.65 -21.46
N PHE A 179 -9.45 -45.19 -22.57
CA PHE A 179 -9.35 -43.77 -22.89
C PHE A 179 -10.69 -43.13 -23.27
N PHE A 180 -11.59 -43.86 -23.93
CA PHE A 180 -12.92 -43.32 -24.29
C PHE A 180 -13.82 -43.08 -23.08
N ILE A 181 -13.91 -44.08 -22.18
CA ILE A 181 -14.81 -44.01 -21.02
C ILE A 181 -14.31 -42.96 -20.03
N GLU A 182 -13.01 -42.97 -19.73
CA GLU A 182 -12.44 -42.10 -18.71
C GLU A 182 -12.27 -40.65 -19.21
N GLY A 183 -11.96 -40.47 -20.50
CA GLY A 183 -12.00 -39.16 -21.15
C GLY A 183 -13.40 -38.55 -21.14
N ALA A 184 -14.44 -39.33 -21.45
CA ALA A 184 -15.83 -38.87 -21.40
C ALA A 184 -16.29 -38.54 -19.97
N LEU A 185 -15.92 -39.37 -18.99
CA LEU A 185 -16.19 -39.12 -17.58
C LEU A 185 -15.53 -37.82 -17.11
N THR A 186 -14.31 -37.55 -17.56
CA THR A 186 -13.62 -36.30 -17.20
C THR A 186 -14.25 -35.08 -17.84
N ILE A 187 -14.70 -35.16 -19.10
CA ILE A 187 -15.47 -34.07 -19.72
C ILE A 187 -16.74 -33.78 -18.91
N PHE A 188 -17.48 -34.82 -18.51
CA PHE A 188 -18.68 -34.67 -17.69
C PHE A 188 -18.39 -34.00 -16.33
N VAL A 189 -17.35 -34.46 -15.62
CA VAL A 189 -16.95 -33.87 -14.34
C VAL A 189 -16.43 -32.43 -14.51
N ALA A 190 -15.72 -32.14 -15.60
CA ALA A 190 -15.25 -30.79 -15.91
C ALA A 190 -16.43 -29.81 -16.16
N LEU A 191 -17.47 -30.25 -16.87
CA LEU A 191 -18.70 -29.46 -17.05
C LEU A 191 -19.42 -29.20 -15.72
N CYS A 192 -19.47 -30.21 -14.83
CA CYS A 192 -20.03 -30.06 -13.49
C CYS A 192 -19.18 -29.10 -12.63
N ALA A 193 -17.85 -29.21 -12.72
CA ALA A 193 -16.90 -28.40 -11.96
C ALA A 193 -17.06 -26.90 -12.25
N MET A 194 -17.40 -26.53 -13.49
CA MET A 194 -17.64 -25.14 -13.89
C MET A 194 -18.71 -24.44 -13.04
N SER A 195 -19.68 -25.18 -12.49
CA SER A 195 -20.74 -24.63 -11.63
C SER A 195 -20.46 -24.78 -10.12
N ILE A 196 -19.59 -25.72 -9.74
CA ILE A 196 -19.34 -26.08 -8.32
C ILE A 196 -18.12 -25.33 -7.77
N LEU A 197 -17.07 -25.23 -8.57
CA LEU A 197 -15.76 -24.69 -8.18
C LEU A 197 -15.87 -23.18 -7.94
N PRO A 198 -15.38 -22.67 -6.80
CA PRO A 198 -15.47 -21.24 -6.51
C PRO A 198 -14.42 -20.46 -7.30
N ASP A 199 -14.78 -19.24 -7.72
CA ASP A 199 -13.80 -18.27 -8.23
C ASP A 199 -13.00 -17.66 -7.07
N PHE A 200 -12.16 -16.64 -7.31
CA PHE A 200 -11.47 -15.96 -6.22
C PHE A 200 -12.45 -15.20 -5.31
N PRO A 201 -12.09 -14.88 -4.05
CA PRO A 201 -12.99 -14.15 -3.14
C PRO A 201 -13.48 -12.82 -3.70
N GLU A 202 -12.66 -12.16 -4.51
CA GLU A 202 -12.95 -10.88 -5.15
C GLU A 202 -13.89 -11.02 -6.36
N THR A 203 -13.91 -12.19 -7.02
CA THR A 203 -14.65 -12.43 -8.27
C THR A 203 -15.82 -13.41 -8.12
N SER A 204 -15.92 -14.12 -7.00
CA SER A 204 -17.00 -15.06 -6.72
C SER A 204 -18.33 -14.35 -6.54
N THR A 205 -19.29 -14.66 -7.41
CA THR A 205 -20.65 -14.12 -7.38
C THR A 205 -21.69 -15.24 -7.28
N GLY A 206 -22.72 -15.06 -6.46
CA GLY A 206 -23.96 -15.86 -6.52
C GLY A 206 -24.18 -16.98 -5.48
N TRP A 207 -23.14 -17.50 -4.80
CA TRP A 207 -23.33 -18.58 -3.80
C TRP A 207 -22.94 -18.24 -2.36
N LEU A 208 -22.28 -17.10 -2.16
CA LEU A 208 -21.97 -16.51 -0.87
C LEU A 208 -22.96 -15.39 -0.57
N THR A 209 -23.36 -15.24 0.69
CA THR A 209 -24.02 -14.00 1.10
C THR A 209 -23.00 -12.86 1.11
N PRO A 210 -23.41 -11.58 0.97
CA PRO A 210 -22.49 -10.45 1.06
C PRO A 210 -21.67 -10.44 2.36
N GLU A 211 -22.28 -10.87 3.47
CA GLU A 211 -21.59 -11.05 4.76
C GLU A 211 -20.53 -12.16 4.73
N GLU A 212 -20.82 -13.29 4.08
CA GLU A 212 -19.88 -14.41 3.93
C GLU A 212 -18.71 -14.05 2.99
N GLN A 213 -18.96 -13.28 1.94
CA GLN A 213 -17.93 -12.79 1.01
C GLN A 213 -17.03 -11.74 1.66
N ALA A 214 -17.60 -10.75 2.35
CA ALA A 214 -16.84 -9.77 3.10
C ALA A 214 -16.00 -10.44 4.20
N LEU A 215 -16.55 -11.44 4.88
CA LEU A 215 -15.81 -12.25 5.85
C LEU A 215 -14.64 -13.01 5.20
N ALA A 216 -14.82 -13.58 4.01
CA ALA A 216 -13.75 -14.28 3.30
C ALA A 216 -12.59 -13.35 2.93
N ILE A 217 -12.89 -12.17 2.34
CA ILE A 217 -11.88 -11.16 1.97
C ILE A 217 -11.14 -10.66 3.21
N LYS A 218 -11.88 -10.32 4.28
CA LYS A 218 -11.31 -9.86 5.55
C LYS A 218 -10.39 -10.91 6.18
N ARG A 219 -10.79 -12.18 6.19
CA ARG A 219 -9.98 -13.28 6.74
C ARG A 219 -8.65 -13.44 6.02
N MET A 220 -8.63 -13.30 4.70
CA MET A 220 -7.38 -13.39 3.93
C MET A 220 -6.48 -12.19 4.20
N ALA A 221 -7.04 -10.98 4.30
CA ALA A 221 -6.29 -9.78 4.63
C ALA A 221 -5.63 -9.85 6.03
N GLU A 222 -6.36 -10.35 7.04
CA GLU A 222 -5.85 -10.58 8.41
C GLU A 222 -4.68 -11.57 8.46
N ASP A 223 -4.71 -12.61 7.63
CA ASP A 223 -3.74 -13.72 7.67
C ASP A 223 -2.44 -13.43 6.91
N THR A 224 -2.48 -12.54 5.91
CA THR A 224 -1.27 -12.06 5.24
C THR A 224 -0.37 -11.18 6.11
N GLY A 225 -0.85 -10.72 7.27
CA GLY A 225 -0.20 -9.68 8.07
C GLY A 225 -0.07 -8.36 7.28
N ASN A 226 0.25 -7.27 7.97
CA ASN A 226 0.42 -5.93 7.38
C ASN A 226 1.51 -5.80 6.28
N ILE A 227 2.09 -6.90 5.81
CA ILE A 227 3.08 -6.95 4.73
C ILE A 227 2.39 -6.89 3.34
N ALA A 228 1.12 -7.32 3.22
CA ALA A 228 0.38 -7.16 1.96
C ALA A 228 -0.14 -5.73 1.70
N LYS A 229 -0.07 -4.85 2.71
CA LYS A 229 -0.41 -3.43 2.58
C LYS A 229 0.77 -2.53 2.17
N GLN A 230 2.00 -3.07 2.09
CA GLN A 230 3.18 -2.29 1.70
C GLN A 230 3.44 -2.20 0.18
N ASN A 231 2.81 -3.03 -0.66
CA ASN A 231 2.99 -2.95 -2.11
C ASN A 231 1.66 -2.77 -2.82
N GLY A 232 1.24 -1.52 -2.98
CA GLY A 232 0.24 -1.08 -3.95
C GLY A 232 0.73 -1.19 -5.40
N SER A 233 1.31 -2.33 -5.79
CA SER A 233 1.38 -2.72 -7.19
C SER A 233 0.59 -4.01 -7.35
N ASN A 234 -0.57 -3.88 -7.98
CA ASN A 234 -1.07 -5.05 -8.68
C ASN A 234 -0.04 -5.31 -9.79
N LYS A 235 0.77 -6.37 -9.60
CA LYS A 235 1.73 -7.00 -10.53
C LYS A 235 3.18 -6.48 -10.44
N ASN A 236 4.00 -7.22 -9.68
CA ASN A 236 5.24 -7.78 -10.25
C ASN A 236 5.39 -9.23 -9.76
N TRP A 237 4.66 -10.16 -10.39
CA TRP A 237 4.96 -11.59 -10.29
C TRP A 237 6.43 -11.87 -10.67
N MET A 238 7.02 -11.00 -11.51
CA MET A 238 8.45 -11.00 -11.83
C MET A 238 9.31 -10.76 -10.59
N GLU A 239 8.90 -9.92 -9.65
CA GLU A 239 9.62 -9.69 -8.39
C GLU A 239 9.52 -10.92 -7.49
N GLY A 240 8.32 -11.50 -7.32
CA GLY A 240 8.14 -12.77 -6.61
C GLY A 240 8.93 -13.93 -7.25
N PHE A 241 9.05 -13.95 -8.57
CA PHE A 241 9.83 -14.91 -9.36
C PHE A 241 11.33 -14.70 -9.20
N LEU A 242 11.83 -13.47 -9.28
CA LEU A 242 13.23 -13.13 -9.05
C LEU A 242 13.65 -13.45 -7.61
N LEU A 243 12.79 -13.17 -6.63
CA LEU A 243 12.99 -13.54 -5.22
C LEU A 243 12.98 -15.06 -4.98
N ALA A 244 12.23 -15.82 -5.79
CA ALA A 244 12.21 -17.29 -5.70
C ALA A 244 13.46 -17.91 -6.35
N ILE A 245 13.92 -17.37 -7.48
CA ILE A 245 15.15 -17.83 -8.16
C ILE A 245 16.40 -17.48 -7.37
N SER A 246 16.44 -16.35 -6.67
CA SER A 246 17.60 -15.94 -5.88
C SER A 246 17.76 -16.70 -4.56
N ASP A 247 16.72 -17.40 -4.10
CA ASP A 247 16.76 -18.15 -2.85
C ASP A 247 17.32 -19.56 -3.04
N TRP A 248 18.50 -19.81 -2.47
CA TRP A 248 19.16 -21.11 -2.52
C TRP A 248 18.31 -22.25 -1.95
N LYS A 249 17.42 -21.98 -0.97
CA LYS A 249 16.55 -22.99 -0.35
C LYS A 249 15.58 -23.58 -1.39
N VAL A 250 15.14 -22.76 -2.34
CA VAL A 250 14.22 -23.17 -3.40
C VAL A 250 14.91 -24.19 -4.31
N TRP A 251 16.14 -23.92 -4.75
CA TRP A 251 16.92 -24.85 -5.56
C TRP A 251 17.30 -26.13 -4.80
N TRP A 252 17.62 -26.03 -3.51
CA TRP A 252 17.93 -27.21 -2.70
C TRP A 252 16.70 -28.12 -2.53
N LEU A 253 15.55 -27.54 -2.21
CA LEU A 253 14.28 -28.27 -2.09
C LEU A 253 13.83 -28.84 -3.44
N ALA A 254 14.02 -28.09 -4.53
CA ALA A 254 13.76 -28.55 -5.89
C ALA A 254 14.61 -29.77 -6.25
N ALA A 255 15.93 -29.70 -6.06
CA ALA A 255 16.84 -30.82 -6.34
C ALA A 255 16.53 -32.04 -5.45
N THR A 256 16.25 -31.81 -4.16
CA THR A 256 15.85 -32.89 -3.24
C THR A 256 14.58 -33.57 -3.74
N LEU A 257 13.56 -32.80 -4.13
CA LEU A 257 12.32 -33.34 -4.64
C LEU A 257 12.52 -34.09 -5.96
N THR A 258 13.41 -33.64 -6.85
CA THR A 258 13.75 -34.36 -8.09
C THR A 258 14.23 -35.78 -7.81
N PHE A 259 15.13 -35.97 -6.83
CA PHE A 259 15.60 -37.30 -6.43
C PHE A 259 14.50 -38.15 -5.79
N LEU A 260 13.67 -37.55 -4.93
CA LEU A 260 12.55 -38.25 -4.31
C LEU A 260 11.50 -38.67 -5.35
N VAL A 261 11.17 -37.81 -6.30
CA VAL A 261 10.26 -38.10 -7.42
C VAL A 261 10.83 -39.19 -8.33
N PHE A 262 12.14 -39.15 -8.61
CA PHE A 262 12.82 -40.20 -9.36
C PHE A 262 12.67 -41.56 -8.67
N THR A 263 12.84 -41.62 -7.34
CA THR A 263 12.59 -42.85 -6.56
C THR A 263 11.16 -43.36 -6.71
N LEU A 264 10.17 -42.48 -6.88
CA LEU A 264 8.76 -42.83 -7.08
C LEU A 264 8.41 -43.21 -8.52
N SER A 265 9.38 -43.19 -9.46
CA SER A 265 9.15 -43.50 -10.88
C SER A 265 8.60 -44.89 -11.15
N PHE A 266 8.77 -45.83 -10.20
CA PHE A 266 8.21 -47.18 -10.27
C PHE A 266 6.68 -47.17 -10.45
N ASN A 267 5.99 -46.11 -10.02
CA ASN A 267 4.54 -45.97 -10.19
C ASN A 267 4.11 -46.09 -11.66
N ALA A 268 4.85 -45.48 -12.58
CA ALA A 268 4.54 -45.53 -14.01
C ALA A 268 4.70 -46.93 -14.62
N TYR A 269 5.35 -47.85 -13.91
CA TYR A 269 5.55 -49.24 -14.32
C TYR A 269 4.91 -50.22 -13.33
N PHE A 270 4.07 -49.73 -12.39
CA PHE A 270 3.57 -50.55 -11.29
C PHE A 270 2.77 -51.77 -11.76
N PRO A 271 1.83 -51.68 -12.72
CA PRO A 271 1.16 -52.86 -13.26
C PRO A 271 2.13 -53.85 -13.92
N THR A 272 3.15 -53.37 -14.62
CA THR A 272 4.21 -54.21 -15.22
C THR A 272 5.03 -54.92 -14.14
N LEU A 273 5.37 -54.24 -13.05
CA LEU A 273 6.12 -54.82 -11.93
C LEU A 273 5.31 -55.89 -11.20
N VAL A 274 4.02 -55.65 -10.94
CA VAL A 274 3.11 -56.66 -10.36
C VAL A 274 2.92 -57.84 -11.31
N GLY A 275 2.88 -57.59 -12.62
CA GLY A 275 2.79 -58.62 -13.66
C GLY A 275 3.97 -59.61 -13.66
N THR A 276 5.14 -59.22 -13.15
CA THR A 276 6.29 -60.13 -12.99
C THR A 276 6.05 -61.26 -11.97
N ILE A 277 4.97 -61.19 -11.19
CA ILE A 277 4.54 -62.27 -10.28
C ILE A 277 3.92 -63.45 -11.06
N GLY A 278 3.47 -63.23 -12.30
CA GLY A 278 3.02 -64.28 -13.22
C GLY A 278 1.51 -64.58 -13.21
N TYR A 279 0.68 -63.67 -12.71
CA TYR A 279 -0.78 -63.77 -12.81
C TYR A 279 -1.31 -63.21 -14.14
N GLU A 280 -2.54 -63.59 -14.52
CA GLU A 280 -3.23 -63.02 -15.70
C GLU A 280 -3.37 -61.49 -15.60
N SER A 281 -3.36 -60.79 -16.75
CA SER A 281 -3.34 -59.32 -16.81
C SER A 281 -4.47 -58.66 -16.02
N SER A 282 -5.70 -59.20 -16.07
CA SER A 282 -6.85 -58.66 -15.33
C SER A 282 -6.71 -58.83 -13.81
N PHE A 283 -6.18 -59.99 -13.35
CA PHE A 283 -5.92 -60.23 -11.93
C PHE A 283 -4.71 -59.44 -11.42
N THR A 284 -3.71 -59.23 -12.27
CA THR A 284 -2.55 -58.36 -12.00
C THR A 284 -2.96 -56.93 -11.69
N LEU A 285 -3.95 -56.38 -12.42
CA LEU A 285 -4.50 -55.04 -12.14
C LEU A 285 -5.28 -55.00 -10.81
N LEU A 286 -6.01 -56.05 -10.45
CA LEU A 286 -6.67 -56.15 -9.14
C LEU A 286 -5.65 -56.22 -8.00
N LEU A 287 -4.53 -56.93 -8.19
CA LEU A 287 -3.44 -56.99 -7.24
C LEU A 287 -2.72 -55.65 -7.05
N CYS A 288 -2.90 -54.68 -7.94
CA CYS A 288 -2.37 -53.33 -7.76
C CYS A 288 -3.17 -52.53 -6.70
N VAL A 289 -4.43 -52.88 -6.42
CA VAL A 289 -5.32 -52.10 -5.53
C VAL A 289 -4.85 -52.10 -4.06
N PRO A 290 -4.54 -53.27 -3.43
CA PRO A 290 -4.20 -53.30 -1.99
C PRO A 290 -2.95 -52.48 -1.61
N PRO A 291 -1.83 -52.49 -2.36
CA PRO A 291 -0.67 -51.63 -2.07
C PRO A 291 -1.01 -50.14 -2.01
N TRP A 292 -1.83 -49.63 -2.95
CA TRP A 292 -2.21 -48.23 -3.01
C TRP A 292 -3.27 -47.85 -1.96
N ALA A 293 -4.19 -48.76 -1.64
CA ALA A 293 -5.12 -48.59 -0.52
C ALA A 293 -4.36 -48.52 0.82
N PHE A 294 -3.39 -49.41 1.02
CA PHE A 294 -2.49 -49.38 2.17
C PHE A 294 -1.71 -48.06 2.25
N ALA A 295 -1.08 -47.65 1.14
CA ALA A 295 -0.36 -46.38 1.05
C ALA A 295 -1.24 -45.17 1.39
N THR A 296 -2.50 -45.18 0.97
CA THR A 296 -3.49 -44.12 1.28
C THR A 296 -3.75 -44.02 2.79
N ILE A 297 -3.97 -45.15 3.46
CA ILE A 297 -4.19 -45.18 4.92
C ILE A 297 -2.94 -44.69 5.66
N VAL A 298 -1.76 -45.20 5.27
CA VAL A 298 -0.48 -44.80 5.86
C VAL A 298 -0.22 -43.31 5.64
N ALA A 299 -0.46 -42.77 4.44
CA ALA A 299 -0.29 -41.35 4.16
C ALA A 299 -1.18 -40.47 5.06
N ILE A 300 -2.46 -40.82 5.25
CA ILE A 300 -3.37 -40.07 6.13
C ILE A 300 -2.88 -40.08 7.59
N LEU A 301 -2.45 -41.24 8.10
CA LEU A 301 -1.95 -41.38 9.47
C LEU A 301 -0.61 -40.64 9.65
N LEU A 302 0.30 -40.79 8.70
CA LEU A 302 1.63 -40.18 8.70
C LEU A 302 1.54 -38.66 8.63
N SER A 303 0.70 -38.11 7.75
CA SER A 303 0.49 -36.65 7.64
C SER A 303 -0.16 -36.09 8.91
N ARG A 304 -1.18 -36.75 9.47
CA ARG A 304 -1.80 -36.33 10.75
C ARG A 304 -0.80 -36.32 11.91
N HIS A 305 0.03 -37.35 12.02
CA HIS A 305 1.04 -37.42 13.07
C HIS A 305 2.18 -36.41 12.84
N SER A 306 2.58 -36.20 11.58
CA SER A 306 3.57 -35.18 11.20
C SER A 306 3.10 -33.77 11.57
N ASP A 307 1.82 -33.46 11.38
CA ASP A 307 1.26 -32.16 11.78
C ASP A 307 1.18 -32.01 13.30
N ARG A 308 0.82 -33.08 14.04
CA ARG A 308 0.74 -33.04 15.52
C ARG A 308 2.10 -32.92 16.20
N SER A 309 3.15 -33.50 15.61
CA SER A 309 4.49 -33.58 16.21
C SER A 309 5.46 -32.49 15.72
N GLU A 310 5.05 -31.68 14.75
CA GLU A 310 5.83 -30.59 14.12
C GLU A 310 7.20 -30.99 13.51
N GLU A 311 7.55 -32.29 13.49
CA GLU A 311 8.84 -32.82 13.05
C GLU A 311 8.75 -33.52 11.68
N ARG A 312 8.71 -32.75 10.59
CA ARG A 312 8.44 -33.26 9.24
C ARG A 312 9.55 -34.15 8.65
N CYS A 313 10.82 -33.81 8.86
CA CYS A 313 11.96 -34.53 8.30
C CYS A 313 12.04 -36.00 8.75
N ARG A 314 11.64 -36.30 10.00
CA ARG A 314 11.63 -37.67 10.53
C ARG A 314 10.57 -38.54 9.85
N HIS A 315 9.39 -37.98 9.56
CA HIS A 315 8.30 -38.69 8.87
C HIS A 315 8.65 -38.97 7.40
N ILE A 316 9.29 -38.01 6.73
CA ILE A 316 9.83 -38.19 5.37
C ILE A 316 10.88 -39.32 5.38
N SER A 317 11.79 -39.29 6.36
CA SER A 317 12.84 -40.32 6.50
C SER A 317 12.28 -41.70 6.79
N PHE A 318 11.27 -41.79 7.65
CA PHE A 318 10.59 -43.05 7.97
C PHE A 318 9.92 -43.65 6.73
N SER A 319 9.17 -42.85 5.98
CA SER A 319 8.45 -43.33 4.80
C SER A 319 9.38 -43.74 3.67
N PHE A 320 10.33 -42.89 3.26
CA PHE A 320 11.29 -43.28 2.22
C PHE A 320 12.27 -44.36 2.68
N GLY A 321 12.60 -44.44 3.97
CA GLY A 321 13.41 -45.53 4.54
C GLY A 321 12.71 -46.89 4.44
N LEU A 322 11.42 -46.95 4.77
CA LEU A 322 10.60 -48.14 4.53
C LEU A 322 10.48 -48.46 3.03
N GLY A 323 10.40 -47.44 2.19
CA GLY A 323 10.45 -47.57 0.73
C GLY A 323 11.72 -48.24 0.22
N ILE A 324 12.89 -47.81 0.72
CA ILE A 324 14.21 -48.39 0.42
C ILE A 324 14.27 -49.86 0.84
N ILE A 325 13.75 -50.20 2.02
CA ILE A 325 13.63 -51.60 2.45
C ILE A 325 12.72 -52.37 1.47
N GLY A 326 11.61 -51.76 1.04
CA GLY A 326 10.75 -52.30 -0.02
C GLY A 326 11.52 -52.59 -1.30
N PHE A 327 12.28 -51.64 -1.84
CA PHE A 327 13.09 -51.86 -3.04
C PHE A 327 14.13 -52.99 -2.88
N LEU A 328 14.75 -53.11 -1.71
CA LEU A 328 15.68 -54.21 -1.41
C LEU A 328 14.97 -55.58 -1.39
N LEU A 329 13.78 -55.64 -0.77
CA LEU A 329 12.97 -56.87 -0.73
C LEU A 329 12.40 -57.23 -2.11
N ALA A 330 12.12 -56.24 -2.96
CA ALA A 330 11.63 -56.45 -4.33
C ALA A 330 12.64 -57.14 -5.26
N MET A 331 13.94 -57.10 -4.92
CA MET A 331 15.02 -57.83 -5.61
C MET A 331 15.06 -59.33 -5.26
N SER A 332 14.23 -59.78 -4.33
CA SER A 332 14.09 -61.21 -3.99
C SER A 332 13.42 -62.00 -5.10
N SER A 333 13.74 -63.30 -5.21
CA SER A 333 13.08 -64.24 -6.10
C SER A 333 11.73 -64.77 -5.56
N ASN A 334 11.35 -64.46 -4.32
CA ASN A 334 10.10 -64.95 -3.72
C ASN A 334 8.89 -64.05 -4.05
N SER A 335 7.88 -64.60 -4.72
CA SER A 335 6.66 -63.88 -5.16
C SER A 335 5.88 -63.21 -4.02
N VAL A 336 5.76 -63.85 -2.86
CA VAL A 336 5.06 -63.27 -1.69
C VAL A 336 5.85 -62.10 -1.13
N LEU A 337 7.19 -62.25 -1.04
CA LEU A 337 8.06 -61.19 -0.55
C LEU A 337 8.08 -59.98 -1.48
N ARG A 338 8.08 -60.20 -2.81
CA ARG A 338 7.98 -59.13 -3.83
C ARG A 338 6.65 -58.38 -3.74
N TYR A 339 5.54 -59.07 -3.47
CA TYR A 339 4.25 -58.40 -3.30
C TYR A 339 4.18 -57.55 -2.02
N CYS A 340 4.68 -58.07 -0.89
CA CYS A 340 4.84 -57.28 0.34
C CYS A 340 5.76 -56.07 0.13
N ALA A 341 6.83 -56.24 -0.65
CA ALA A 341 7.73 -55.16 -1.03
C ALA A 341 7.02 -54.03 -1.78
N PHE A 342 6.08 -54.34 -2.68
CA PHE A 342 5.29 -53.33 -3.39
C PHE A 342 4.43 -52.47 -2.45
N CYS A 343 3.91 -53.03 -1.35
CA CYS A 343 3.19 -52.26 -0.33
C CYS A 343 4.12 -51.26 0.39
N LEU A 344 5.34 -51.70 0.73
CA LEU A 344 6.36 -50.85 1.36
C LEU A 344 6.88 -49.76 0.42
N MET A 345 7.01 -50.07 -0.88
CA MET A 345 7.36 -49.08 -1.90
C MET A 345 6.25 -48.05 -2.07
N ALA A 346 4.98 -48.47 -2.22
CA ALA A 346 3.84 -47.60 -2.44
C ALA A 346 3.65 -46.56 -1.31
N GLN A 347 3.87 -46.94 -0.05
CA GLN A 347 3.73 -46.00 1.07
C GLN A 347 4.76 -44.85 1.05
N SER A 348 5.83 -44.93 0.25
CA SER A 348 6.83 -43.84 0.10
C SER A 348 6.19 -42.53 -0.38
N TYR A 349 5.03 -42.61 -1.04
CA TYR A 349 4.23 -41.43 -1.40
C TYR A 349 3.73 -40.65 -0.18
N GLY A 350 3.55 -41.29 0.99
CA GLY A 350 3.27 -40.58 2.24
C GLY A 350 4.41 -39.63 2.61
N GLY A 351 5.67 -40.05 2.41
CA GLY A 351 6.85 -39.21 2.57
C GLY A 351 6.88 -38.05 1.58
N PHE A 352 6.49 -38.28 0.32
CA PHE A 352 6.39 -37.22 -0.70
C PHE A 352 5.34 -36.15 -0.31
N ILE A 353 4.16 -36.56 0.18
CA ILE A 353 3.14 -35.62 0.65
C ILE A 353 3.66 -34.79 1.84
N CYS A 354 4.31 -35.44 2.81
CA CYS A 354 4.95 -34.74 3.94
C CYS A 354 6.07 -33.79 3.49
N PHE A 355 6.80 -34.13 2.42
CA PHE A 355 7.83 -33.26 1.84
C PHE A 355 7.21 -32.02 1.20
N LEU A 356 6.14 -32.15 0.42
CA LEU A 356 5.44 -30.99 -0.16
C LEU A 356 4.95 -30.03 0.92
N ALA A 357 4.40 -30.56 2.01
CA ALA A 357 3.99 -29.77 3.18
C ALA A 357 5.20 -29.10 3.86
N TRP A 358 6.33 -29.78 3.97
CA TRP A 358 7.57 -29.23 4.56
C TRP A 358 8.18 -28.12 3.70
N ALA A 359 8.22 -28.30 2.38
CA ALA A 359 8.70 -27.30 1.43
C ALA A 359 7.83 -26.04 1.48
N SER A 360 6.50 -26.20 1.48
CA SER A 360 5.56 -25.08 1.62
C SER A 360 5.73 -24.32 2.93
N GLY A 361 6.02 -25.01 4.05
CA GLY A 361 6.26 -24.36 5.34
C GLY A 361 7.63 -23.68 5.46
N SER A 362 8.62 -24.12 4.68
CA SER A 362 10.01 -23.62 4.77
C SER A 362 10.26 -22.34 3.95
N ILE A 363 9.34 -21.98 3.04
CA ILE A 363 9.41 -20.80 2.16
C ILE A 363 8.14 -19.97 2.36
N SER A 364 8.01 -19.32 3.51
CA SER A 364 6.72 -18.75 3.96
C SER A 364 6.57 -17.23 3.80
N GLN A 365 7.61 -16.50 3.38
CA GLN A 365 7.60 -15.03 3.28
C GLN A 365 8.45 -14.52 2.11
N PRO A 366 7.99 -13.57 1.27
CA PRO A 366 6.60 -13.07 1.14
C PRO A 366 5.67 -14.06 0.39
N PRO A 367 4.32 -13.93 0.50
CA PRO A 367 3.36 -14.85 -0.13
C PRO A 367 3.51 -15.02 -1.65
N ALA A 368 3.85 -13.94 -2.36
CA ALA A 368 4.11 -13.97 -3.81
C ALA A 368 5.32 -14.86 -4.15
N LYS A 369 6.38 -14.81 -3.34
CA LYS A 369 7.55 -15.70 -3.45
C LYS A 369 7.16 -17.14 -3.13
N GLY A 370 6.38 -17.37 -2.07
CA GLY A 370 5.96 -18.72 -1.66
C GLY A 370 5.19 -19.47 -2.75
N ALA A 371 4.24 -18.81 -3.43
CA ALA A 371 3.48 -19.41 -4.52
C ALA A 371 4.34 -19.74 -5.75
N VAL A 372 5.23 -18.82 -6.14
CA VAL A 372 6.12 -19.01 -7.30
C VAL A 372 7.21 -20.04 -6.99
N ALA A 373 7.75 -20.06 -5.77
CA ALA A 373 8.76 -21.02 -5.35
C ALA A 373 8.23 -22.46 -5.35
N LEU A 374 7.00 -22.70 -4.88
CA LEU A 374 6.41 -24.04 -4.91
C LEU A 374 6.14 -24.51 -6.34
N ALA A 375 5.68 -23.61 -7.21
CA ALA A 375 5.52 -23.91 -8.64
C ALA A 375 6.87 -24.28 -9.28
N LEU A 376 7.92 -23.49 -9.01
CA LEU A 376 9.28 -23.71 -9.49
C LEU A 376 9.86 -25.04 -8.98
N ILE A 377 9.71 -25.35 -7.69
CA ILE A 377 10.11 -26.62 -7.08
C ILE A 377 9.43 -27.78 -7.79
N ASN A 378 8.13 -27.69 -8.06
CA ASN A 378 7.39 -28.74 -8.74
C ASN A 378 7.81 -28.89 -10.22
N THR A 379 8.05 -27.77 -10.92
CA THR A 379 8.55 -27.77 -12.31
C THR A 379 9.91 -28.45 -12.40
N VAL A 380 10.86 -28.09 -11.55
CA VAL A 380 12.20 -28.70 -11.52
C VAL A 380 12.12 -30.17 -11.08
N SER A 381 11.24 -30.51 -10.13
CA SER A 381 11.06 -31.91 -9.72
C SER A 381 10.53 -32.82 -10.82
N SER A 382 9.81 -32.25 -11.80
CA SER A 382 9.24 -33.01 -12.93
C SER A 382 10.31 -33.57 -13.86
N PHE A 383 11.54 -33.03 -13.84
CA PHE A 383 12.69 -33.69 -14.48
C PHE A 383 12.94 -35.09 -13.90
N GLY A 384 12.65 -35.31 -12.62
CA GLY A 384 12.73 -36.63 -11.99
C GLY A 384 11.77 -37.64 -12.64
N ASN A 385 10.59 -37.20 -13.07
CA ASN A 385 9.65 -38.04 -13.82
C ASN A 385 10.14 -38.34 -15.24
N ILE A 386 10.76 -37.37 -15.93
CA ILE A 386 11.34 -37.57 -17.27
C ILE A 386 12.44 -38.63 -17.20
N PHE A 387 13.43 -38.45 -16.32
CA PHE A 387 14.52 -39.42 -16.18
C PHE A 387 14.01 -40.76 -15.63
N GLY A 388 13.06 -40.73 -14.69
CA GLY A 388 12.42 -41.91 -14.12
C GLY A 388 11.69 -42.76 -15.16
N SER A 389 11.11 -42.14 -16.21
CA SER A 389 10.46 -42.87 -17.30
C SER A 389 11.43 -43.73 -18.11
N TYR A 390 12.73 -43.44 -18.09
CA TYR A 390 13.77 -44.25 -18.74
C TYR A 390 14.48 -45.21 -17.76
N ALA A 391 14.12 -45.20 -16.47
CA ALA A 391 14.76 -46.03 -15.45
C ALA A 391 14.29 -47.49 -15.43
N TRP A 392 13.28 -47.85 -16.25
CA TRP A 392 12.63 -49.17 -16.26
C TRP A 392 12.61 -49.81 -17.67
N PRO A 393 13.77 -50.00 -18.32
CA PRO A 393 13.81 -50.61 -19.64
C PRO A 393 13.34 -52.07 -19.60
N SER A 394 12.61 -52.51 -20.62
CA SER A 394 12.11 -53.88 -20.74
C SER A 394 13.22 -54.94 -20.71
N ALA A 395 14.42 -54.59 -21.20
CA ALA A 395 15.61 -55.45 -21.18
C ALA A 395 16.10 -55.84 -19.77
N TRP A 396 15.70 -55.10 -18.72
CA TRP A 396 16.05 -55.43 -17.33
C TRP A 396 14.95 -56.22 -16.61
N GLY A 397 13.81 -56.46 -17.25
CA GLY A 397 12.77 -57.35 -16.74
C GLY A 397 13.16 -58.84 -16.89
N PRO A 398 12.60 -59.75 -16.08
CA PRO A 398 11.53 -59.55 -15.09
C PRO A 398 12.02 -59.20 -13.68
N SER A 399 13.34 -59.17 -13.44
CA SER A 399 13.90 -58.89 -12.11
C SER A 399 13.99 -57.40 -11.78
N TYR A 400 14.27 -56.54 -12.77
CA TYR A 400 14.43 -55.09 -12.62
C TYR A 400 15.43 -54.66 -11.52
N ASN A 401 16.39 -55.53 -11.19
CA ASN A 401 17.34 -55.31 -10.09
C ASN A 401 18.14 -54.02 -10.25
N LEU A 402 18.54 -53.67 -11.49
CA LEU A 402 19.24 -52.42 -11.77
C LEU A 402 18.33 -51.20 -11.54
N SER A 403 17.07 -51.25 -11.96
CA SER A 403 16.08 -50.17 -11.72
C SER A 403 15.83 -49.94 -10.23
N PHE A 404 15.72 -51.03 -9.45
CA PHE A 404 15.60 -50.95 -8.00
C PHE A 404 16.85 -50.36 -7.35
N ALA A 405 18.05 -50.76 -7.78
CA ALA A 405 19.31 -50.20 -7.28
C ALA A 405 19.45 -48.69 -7.56
N ILE A 406 19.06 -48.23 -8.76
CA ILE A 406 19.06 -46.79 -9.10
C ILE A 406 18.04 -46.04 -8.24
N SER A 407 16.86 -46.63 -7.99
CA SER A 407 15.82 -46.02 -7.14
C SER A 407 16.26 -45.91 -5.67
N ILE A 408 17.00 -46.91 -5.15
CA ILE A 408 17.61 -46.89 -3.81
C ILE A 408 18.67 -45.80 -3.72
N LEU A 409 19.55 -45.68 -4.73
CA LEU A 409 20.58 -44.64 -4.78
C LEU A 409 19.94 -43.25 -4.76
N ALA A 410 18.97 -43.00 -5.64
CA ALA A 410 18.23 -41.74 -5.68
C ALA A 410 17.52 -41.43 -4.35
N GLY A 411 16.90 -42.44 -3.72
CA GLY A 411 16.18 -42.28 -2.46
C GLY A 411 17.14 -41.96 -1.30
N THR A 412 18.31 -42.61 -1.28
CA THR A 412 19.36 -42.35 -0.29
C THR A 412 19.94 -40.95 -0.44
N ILE A 413 20.18 -40.49 -1.68
CA ILE A 413 20.59 -39.11 -1.97
C ILE A 413 19.52 -38.12 -1.50
N GLY A 414 18.25 -38.34 -1.84
CA GLY A 414 17.15 -37.49 -1.37
C GLY A 414 17.04 -37.41 0.16
N LEU A 415 17.22 -38.53 0.86
CA LEU A 415 17.20 -38.59 2.33
C LEU A 415 18.39 -37.87 2.98
N THR A 416 19.60 -38.07 2.45
CA THR A 416 20.80 -37.36 2.93
C THR A 416 20.66 -35.85 2.74
N MET A 417 20.11 -35.41 1.60
CA MET A 417 19.79 -34.00 1.36
C MET A 417 18.72 -33.46 2.32
N CYS A 418 17.70 -34.24 2.67
CA CYS A 418 16.70 -33.87 3.68
C CYS A 418 17.34 -33.67 5.06
N TRP A 419 18.21 -34.58 5.50
CA TRP A 419 18.91 -34.47 6.78
C TRP A 419 19.91 -33.32 6.81
N TYR A 420 20.61 -33.08 5.71
CA TYR A 420 21.48 -31.91 5.55
C TYR A 420 20.66 -30.61 5.63
N PHE A 421 19.54 -30.53 4.93
CA PHE A 421 18.66 -29.37 4.98
C PHE A 421 18.10 -29.16 6.39
N ARG A 422 17.69 -30.22 7.10
CA ARG A 422 17.30 -30.14 8.52
C ARG A 422 18.45 -29.63 9.39
N ARG A 423 19.68 -30.09 9.16
CA ARG A 423 20.87 -29.60 9.90
C ARG A 423 21.10 -28.12 9.63
N GLN A 424 21.00 -27.68 8.38
CA GLN A 424 21.13 -26.26 8.02
C GLN A 424 20.01 -25.42 8.59
N LEU A 425 18.76 -25.89 8.56
CA LEU A 425 17.64 -25.22 9.24
C LEU A 425 17.86 -25.17 10.75
N LYS A 426 18.40 -26.22 11.36
CA LYS A 426 18.79 -26.17 12.78
C LYS A 426 19.94 -25.22 13.04
N LEU A 427 20.90 -25.08 12.13
CA LEU A 427 22.01 -24.14 12.25
C LEU A 427 21.56 -22.70 12.03
N LEU A 428 20.66 -22.44 11.07
CA LEU A 428 20.01 -21.15 10.84
C LEU A 428 19.10 -20.79 12.03
N ASN A 429 18.28 -21.74 12.47
CA ASN A 429 17.46 -21.56 13.66
C ASN A 429 18.32 -21.48 14.92
N ALA A 430 19.51 -22.07 15.00
CA ALA A 430 20.46 -21.95 16.12
C ALA A 430 21.39 -20.75 15.99
N THR A 431 21.51 -20.13 14.82
CA THR A 431 22.05 -18.77 14.70
C THR A 431 20.98 -17.76 15.10
N ASP A 432 19.69 -18.10 14.94
CA ASP A 432 18.56 -17.35 15.50
C ASP A 432 18.26 -17.64 16.99
N SER A 433 18.54 -18.85 17.50
CA SER A 433 18.24 -19.28 18.88
C SER A 433 19.47 -19.49 19.76
N GLY A 434 20.66 -19.47 19.18
CA GLY A 434 21.98 -19.47 19.85
C GLY A 434 22.72 -18.14 19.72
N ARG A 435 22.17 -17.17 18.99
CA ARG A 435 22.27 -15.78 19.44
C ARG A 435 21.40 -15.68 20.68
N GLY A 436 21.98 -15.87 21.87
CA GLY A 436 21.39 -15.27 23.06
C GLY A 436 21.08 -13.82 22.70
N TYR A 437 19.86 -13.35 22.99
CA TYR A 437 19.34 -12.05 22.55
C TYR A 437 20.37 -10.94 22.75
N ARG A 438 21.19 -10.68 21.74
CA ARG A 438 22.18 -9.59 21.74
C ARG A 438 21.68 -8.41 20.94
N TYR A 439 20.74 -8.65 20.02
CA TYR A 439 20.03 -7.62 19.28
C TYR A 439 18.86 -7.05 20.09
N MET A 440 18.56 -5.76 19.94
CA MET A 440 17.39 -5.13 20.56
C MET A 440 16.09 -5.84 20.14
N LEU A 441 15.40 -6.45 21.09
CA LEU A 441 14.07 -7.02 20.89
C LEU A 441 13.02 -5.96 21.21
N THR A 442 12.25 -5.53 20.22
CA THR A 442 11.08 -4.66 20.42
C THR A 442 9.80 -5.49 20.32
N ARG A 443 9.00 -5.51 21.38
CA ARG A 443 7.71 -6.21 21.44
C ARG A 443 6.59 -5.22 21.71
N TYR A 444 5.73 -4.98 20.73
CA TYR A 444 4.51 -4.18 20.91
C TYR A 444 3.53 -4.92 21.83
N LEU A 445 3.01 -4.21 22.84
CA LEU A 445 2.06 -4.79 23.79
C LEU A 445 0.67 -4.93 23.15
N GLN A 446 0.04 -6.08 23.34
CA GLN A 446 -1.26 -6.44 22.75
C GLN A 446 -2.29 -6.74 23.86
N ASP A 447 -3.47 -7.23 23.49
CA ASP A 447 -4.52 -7.67 24.43
C ASP A 447 -4.94 -6.59 25.46
N TRP A 448 -5.16 -5.38 24.97
CA TRP A 448 -5.60 -4.25 25.77
C TRP A 448 -7.09 -4.34 26.13
N SER A 449 -7.42 -3.82 27.30
CA SER A 449 -8.79 -3.58 27.76
C SER A 449 -8.93 -2.16 28.27
N PHE A 450 -10.13 -1.59 28.26
CA PHE A 450 -10.39 -0.24 28.75
C PHE A 450 -11.67 -0.16 29.58
N THR A 451 -11.74 0.84 30.46
CA THR A 451 -12.88 1.09 31.36
C THR A 451 -13.02 2.56 31.70
N GLN A 452 -14.23 3.00 32.02
CA GLN A 452 -14.54 4.30 32.62
C GLN A 452 -14.31 4.23 34.14
N ILE A 453 -13.40 5.06 34.65
CA ILE A 453 -13.05 5.06 36.08
C ILE A 453 -14.23 5.60 36.89
N GLY A 454 -14.77 4.79 37.81
CA GLY A 454 -15.95 5.11 38.62
C GLY A 454 -17.29 4.71 37.99
N GLY A 455 -17.26 4.12 36.78
CA GLY A 455 -18.46 3.74 36.03
C GLY A 455 -19.22 4.91 35.40
N GLY A 456 -20.10 4.61 34.45
CA GLY A 456 -20.94 5.60 33.77
C GLY A 456 -21.64 5.05 32.53
N GLU A 457 -21.95 5.93 31.58
CA GLU A 457 -22.63 5.58 30.33
C GLU A 457 -21.78 4.69 29.41
N GLY A 458 -20.45 4.75 29.53
CA GLY A 458 -19.52 3.99 28.69
C GLY A 458 -19.32 2.57 29.16
N THR A 459 -19.00 2.40 30.46
CA THR A 459 -18.84 1.10 31.11
C THR A 459 -19.46 1.13 32.50
N LYS A 460 -20.01 0.01 32.95
CA LYS A 460 -20.42 -0.14 34.35
C LYS A 460 -19.20 -0.08 35.26
N ASP A 461 -19.41 0.26 36.53
CA ASP A 461 -18.33 0.23 37.52
C ASP A 461 -17.73 -1.18 37.61
N GLY A 462 -16.40 -1.27 37.51
CA GLY A 462 -15.63 -2.51 37.44
C GLY A 462 -15.71 -3.30 36.11
N GLU A 463 -16.45 -2.83 35.09
CA GLU A 463 -16.53 -3.47 33.77
C GLU A 463 -15.32 -3.09 32.90
N TRP A 464 -14.54 -4.09 32.46
CA TRP A 464 -13.44 -3.92 31.51
C TRP A 464 -13.85 -4.46 30.14
N LEU A 465 -13.81 -3.60 29.13
CA LEU A 465 -14.11 -3.95 27.74
C LEU A 465 -12.82 -4.21 26.97
N GLN A 466 -12.84 -5.22 26.10
CA GLN A 466 -11.68 -5.53 25.26
C GLN A 466 -11.52 -4.50 24.15
N VAL A 467 -10.29 -4.04 23.94
CA VAL A 467 -9.92 -3.16 22.82
C VAL A 467 -9.87 -4.00 21.54
N SER A 468 -10.50 -3.48 20.50
CA SER A 468 -10.58 -4.18 19.20
C SER A 468 -9.31 -4.06 18.36
N GLU A 469 -8.62 -2.93 18.46
CA GLU A 469 -7.44 -2.57 17.68
C GLU A 469 -6.61 -1.58 18.49
N PHE A 470 -5.29 -1.65 18.40
CA PHE A 470 -4.36 -0.79 19.12
C PHE A 470 -3.28 -0.31 18.17
N PRO A 471 -2.86 0.97 18.19
CA PRO A 471 -3.27 2.07 19.08
C PRO A 471 -4.74 2.50 18.90
N THR A 472 -5.32 3.15 19.92
CA THR A 472 -6.73 3.54 19.87
C THR A 472 -7.04 4.74 20.77
N THR A 473 -8.27 5.23 20.67
CA THR A 473 -8.85 6.20 21.59
C THR A 473 -10.25 5.75 22.02
N VAL A 474 -10.72 6.26 23.16
CA VAL A 474 -11.98 5.83 23.78
C VAL A 474 -13.18 5.97 22.82
N HIS A 475 -13.30 7.09 22.10
CA HIS A 475 -14.41 7.30 21.16
C HIS A 475 -14.46 6.21 20.08
N VAL A 476 -13.30 5.80 19.56
CA VAL A 476 -13.21 4.77 18.52
C VAL A 476 -13.72 3.43 19.05
N GLU A 477 -13.29 3.03 20.25
CA GLU A 477 -13.74 1.76 20.84
C GLU A 477 -15.22 1.79 21.23
N LEU A 478 -15.71 2.88 21.83
CA LEU A 478 -17.14 3.03 22.15
C LEU A 478 -18.01 3.01 20.89
N LEU A 479 -17.55 3.64 19.81
CA LEU A 479 -18.25 3.64 18.52
C LEU A 479 -18.30 2.24 17.91
N LYS A 480 -17.17 1.51 17.90
CA LYS A 480 -17.08 0.12 17.42
C LYS A 480 -17.98 -0.83 18.23
N LEU A 481 -18.07 -0.61 19.55
CA LEU A 481 -18.95 -1.35 20.46
C LEU A 481 -20.41 -0.89 20.43
N LYS A 482 -20.73 0.16 19.64
CA LYS A 482 -22.06 0.78 19.54
C LYS A 482 -22.62 1.24 20.89
N ARG A 483 -21.74 1.73 21.78
CA ARG A 483 -22.07 2.34 23.07
C ARG A 483 -22.40 3.83 22.93
N ILE A 484 -21.86 4.47 21.90
CA ILE A 484 -22.22 5.83 21.50
C ILE A 484 -22.79 5.82 20.07
N PRO A 485 -23.67 6.76 19.71
CA PRO A 485 -24.05 6.97 18.32
C PRO A 485 -22.86 7.47 17.50
N ASN A 486 -22.95 7.38 16.16
CA ASN A 486 -21.91 7.95 15.30
C ASN A 486 -21.99 9.49 15.38
N PRO A 487 -20.95 10.18 15.91
CA PRO A 487 -20.99 11.63 16.09
C PRO A 487 -20.99 12.41 14.78
N PHE A 488 -20.66 11.78 13.65
CA PHE A 488 -20.67 12.42 12.34
C PHE A 488 -22.07 12.47 11.69
N ILE A 489 -23.11 11.99 12.37
CA ILE A 489 -24.48 11.92 11.82
C ILE A 489 -25.41 12.83 12.63
N GLY A 490 -26.10 13.74 11.94
CA GLY A 490 -27.14 14.58 12.55
C GLY A 490 -26.60 15.47 13.65
N LEU A 491 -27.19 15.39 14.86
CA LEU A 491 -26.80 16.17 16.03
C LEU A 491 -26.07 15.32 17.10
N HIS A 492 -25.63 14.11 16.76
CA HIS A 492 -25.02 13.18 17.71
C HIS A 492 -23.68 13.66 18.30
N GLU A 493 -23.07 14.71 17.74
CA GLU A 493 -21.94 15.40 18.36
C GLU A 493 -22.26 15.77 19.83
N TRP A 494 -23.46 16.31 20.09
CA TRP A 494 -23.87 16.71 21.44
C TRP A 494 -24.05 15.53 22.40
N ASP A 495 -24.45 14.38 21.87
CA ASP A 495 -24.75 13.17 22.65
C ASP A 495 -23.49 12.49 23.21
N VAL A 496 -22.29 12.86 22.73
CA VAL A 496 -21.03 12.20 23.09
C VAL A 496 -20.05 13.05 23.89
N GLN A 497 -20.42 14.29 24.24
CA GLN A 497 -19.53 15.22 24.95
C GLN A 497 -19.05 14.71 26.32
N TRP A 498 -19.92 13.94 27.02
CA TRP A 498 -19.61 13.36 28.34
C TRP A 498 -18.38 12.44 28.32
N VAL A 499 -18.03 11.86 27.15
CA VAL A 499 -16.85 10.99 26.99
C VAL A 499 -15.58 11.76 27.33
N GLY A 500 -15.47 13.02 26.89
CA GLY A 500 -14.32 13.88 27.12
C GLY A 500 -14.24 14.45 28.54
N GLU A 501 -15.34 14.47 29.26
CA GLU A 501 -15.42 14.88 30.68
C GLU A 501 -15.13 13.71 31.64
N SER A 502 -15.14 12.47 31.12
CA SER A 502 -14.93 11.26 31.91
C SER A 502 -13.45 10.88 32.07
N ARG A 503 -13.16 10.13 33.12
CA ARG A 503 -11.84 9.52 33.36
C ARG A 503 -11.81 8.09 32.84
N TRP A 504 -10.70 7.67 32.25
CA TRP A 504 -10.59 6.38 31.55
C TRP A 504 -9.34 5.64 31.96
N ALA A 505 -9.37 4.31 31.95
CA ALA A 505 -8.20 3.48 32.18
C ALA A 505 -8.04 2.45 31.06
N PHE A 506 -6.80 2.19 30.67
CA PHE A 506 -6.40 1.11 29.77
C PHE A 506 -5.53 0.11 30.53
N LYS A 507 -5.69 -1.19 30.25
CA LYS A 507 -4.97 -2.26 30.93
C LYS A 507 -4.55 -3.36 29.97
N THR A 508 -3.32 -3.84 30.12
CA THR A 508 -2.80 -5.05 29.45
C THR A 508 -1.93 -5.86 30.42
N THR A 509 -1.73 -7.13 30.10
CA THR A 509 -0.79 -8.02 30.79
C THR A 509 0.24 -8.56 29.82
N PHE A 510 1.50 -8.68 30.25
CA PHE A 510 2.56 -9.23 29.41
C PHE A 510 3.54 -10.07 30.23
N VAL A 511 4.11 -11.09 29.57
CA VAL A 511 5.06 -12.02 30.17
C VAL A 511 6.48 -11.67 29.76
N VAL A 512 7.44 -11.72 30.68
CA VAL A 512 8.87 -11.53 30.42
C VAL A 512 9.59 -12.82 30.79
N SER A 513 10.34 -13.37 29.84
CA SER A 513 11.10 -14.61 30.03
C SER A 513 12.35 -14.39 30.90
N ASP A 514 12.84 -15.46 31.53
CA ASP A 514 14.08 -15.41 32.33
C ASP A 514 15.29 -14.93 31.52
N ALA A 515 15.32 -15.24 30.21
CA ALA A 515 16.37 -14.77 29.30
C ALA A 515 16.31 -13.25 29.08
N GLU A 516 15.11 -12.67 28.93
CA GLU A 516 14.92 -11.22 28.85
C GLU A 516 15.25 -10.57 30.20
N LEU A 517 14.89 -11.20 31.32
CA LEU A 517 15.27 -10.76 32.67
C LEU A 517 16.79 -10.89 32.94
N ALA A 518 17.56 -11.62 32.13
CA ALA A 518 19.01 -11.68 32.25
C ALA A 518 19.75 -10.54 31.49
N THR A 519 19.06 -9.83 30.59
CA THR A 519 19.66 -8.71 29.84
C THR A 519 19.83 -7.46 30.72
N PRO A 520 20.77 -6.54 30.40
CA PRO A 520 21.04 -5.38 31.26
C PRO A 520 19.93 -4.32 31.21
N HIS A 521 19.24 -4.13 30.08
CA HIS A 521 18.22 -3.08 29.92
C HIS A 521 16.87 -3.62 29.47
N VAL A 522 15.81 -3.11 30.11
CA VAL A 522 14.41 -3.40 29.76
C VAL A 522 13.62 -2.10 29.89
N ASP A 523 13.19 -1.55 28.76
CA ASP A 523 12.46 -0.29 28.71
C ASP A 523 11.00 -0.52 28.29
N LEU A 524 10.07 0.25 28.87
CA LEU A 524 8.77 0.51 28.27
C LEU A 524 8.82 1.82 27.48
N VAL A 525 8.36 1.78 26.24
CA VAL A 525 8.32 2.92 25.33
C VAL A 525 6.87 3.21 24.96
N PHE A 526 6.45 4.46 25.19
CA PHE A 526 5.13 5.00 24.88
C PHE A 526 5.31 6.06 23.80
N ASP A 527 4.89 5.79 22.57
CA ASP A 527 5.13 6.69 21.44
C ASP A 527 4.22 7.93 21.45
N GLY A 528 3.18 7.93 22.30
CA GLY A 528 2.25 9.06 22.48
C GLY A 528 1.03 8.69 23.33
N LEU A 529 0.74 9.51 24.34
CA LEU A 529 -0.37 9.37 25.29
C LEU A 529 -1.24 10.62 25.24
N ASP A 530 -2.55 10.48 24.99
CA ASP A 530 -3.47 11.62 24.88
C ASP A 530 -4.38 11.72 26.12
N THR A 531 -4.16 12.63 27.08
CA THR A 531 -2.99 13.51 27.24
C THR A 531 -2.47 13.40 28.67
N PHE A 532 -3.29 13.75 29.67
CA PHE A 532 -2.94 13.60 31.08
C PHE A 532 -3.00 12.12 31.49
N ALA A 533 -1.86 11.46 31.49
CA ALA A 533 -1.76 10.02 31.71
C ALA A 533 -0.89 9.68 32.93
N SER A 534 -1.37 8.79 33.80
CA SER A 534 -0.59 8.17 34.88
C SER A 534 -0.45 6.68 34.60
N VAL A 535 0.80 6.21 34.45
CA VAL A 535 1.10 4.82 34.08
C VAL A 535 1.57 4.05 35.31
N LEU A 536 0.92 2.92 35.59
CA LEU A 536 1.26 2.01 36.68
C LEU A 536 1.71 0.65 36.12
N LEU A 537 2.86 0.17 36.59
CA LEU A 537 3.36 -1.18 36.34
C LEU A 537 3.33 -1.96 37.65
N ASN A 538 2.61 -3.08 37.68
CA ASN A 538 2.48 -3.94 38.86
C ASN A 538 2.02 -3.19 40.13
N GLY A 539 1.22 -2.14 39.96
CA GLY A 539 0.71 -1.28 41.04
C GLY A 539 1.59 -0.09 41.43
N GLU A 540 2.80 0.03 40.87
CA GLU A 540 3.71 1.17 41.09
C GLU A 540 3.62 2.17 39.93
N GLU A 541 3.51 3.47 40.23
CA GLU A 541 3.51 4.53 39.22
C GLU A 541 4.92 4.72 38.64
N ILE A 542 5.04 4.59 37.31
CA ILE A 542 6.33 4.68 36.60
C ILE A 542 6.46 5.92 35.71
N LEU A 543 5.35 6.57 35.35
CA LEU A 543 5.33 7.73 34.46
C LEU A 543 4.08 8.58 34.68
N LYS A 544 4.25 9.90 34.63
CA LYS A 544 3.19 10.88 34.39
C LYS A 544 3.48 11.62 33.09
N SER A 545 2.46 11.76 32.25
CA SER A 545 2.52 12.50 30.99
C SER A 545 1.44 13.56 30.98
N GLU A 546 1.77 14.75 30.46
CA GLU A 546 0.87 15.90 30.32
C GLU A 546 0.87 16.47 28.89
N ASN A 547 1.53 15.78 27.95
CA ASN A 547 1.72 16.26 26.59
C ASN A 547 1.46 15.14 25.57
N GLN A 548 0.52 15.38 24.64
CA GLN A 548 0.12 14.42 23.61
C GLN A 548 1.23 14.08 22.62
N PHE A 549 2.16 15.01 22.41
CA PHE A 549 3.07 15.04 21.28
C PHE A 549 4.48 14.53 21.57
N VAL A 550 4.72 14.07 22.79
CA VAL A 550 6.01 13.51 23.24
C VAL A 550 5.93 12.00 23.37
N ALA A 551 7.04 11.34 23.07
CA ALA A 551 7.26 9.95 23.40
C ALA A 551 7.97 9.83 24.75
N HIS A 552 7.65 8.79 25.51
CA HIS A 552 8.30 8.49 26.78
C HIS A 552 8.98 7.14 26.75
N ARG A 553 10.19 7.07 27.27
CA ARG A 553 10.96 5.83 27.47
C ARG A 553 11.28 5.71 28.95
N VAL A 554 10.89 4.60 29.56
CA VAL A 554 11.05 4.36 30.99
C VAL A 554 11.80 3.05 31.20
N ASP A 555 12.94 3.11 31.89
CA ASP A 555 13.65 1.91 32.35
C ASP A 555 12.82 1.23 33.46
N VAL A 556 12.42 -0.01 33.19
CA VAL A 556 11.60 -0.82 34.08
C VAL A 556 12.32 -2.09 34.54
N LYS A 557 13.62 -2.20 34.29
CA LYS A 557 14.41 -3.42 34.56
C LYS A 557 14.24 -3.98 35.97
N THR A 558 14.21 -3.11 36.97
CA THR A 558 14.10 -3.48 38.39
C THR A 558 12.66 -3.73 38.85
N ARG A 559 11.67 -3.35 38.03
CA ARG A 559 10.23 -3.38 38.35
C ARG A 559 9.47 -4.50 37.63
N VAL A 560 10.03 -5.03 36.54
CA VAL A 560 9.43 -6.13 35.78
C VAL A 560 9.58 -7.47 36.50
N LYS A 561 8.52 -8.29 36.43
CA LYS A 561 8.41 -9.65 36.93
C LYS A 561 8.20 -10.62 35.75
N PRO A 562 8.18 -11.95 35.97
CA PRO A 562 7.83 -12.88 34.90
C PRO A 562 6.43 -12.62 34.30
N GLU A 563 5.46 -12.23 35.13
CA GLU A 563 4.13 -11.78 34.71
C GLU A 563 3.93 -10.33 35.17
N ASN A 564 3.48 -9.46 34.26
CA ASN A 564 3.30 -8.04 34.53
C ASN A 564 1.92 -7.55 34.14
N GLU A 565 1.39 -6.63 34.94
CA GLU A 565 0.20 -5.86 34.63
C GLU A 565 0.58 -4.39 34.43
N LEU A 566 0.13 -3.80 33.32
CA LEU A 566 0.32 -2.40 32.98
C LEU A 566 -1.05 -1.72 32.91
N ILE A 567 -1.22 -0.63 33.66
CA ILE A 567 -2.43 0.19 33.68
C ILE A 567 -2.06 1.63 33.32
N ILE A 568 -2.83 2.25 32.43
CA ILE A 568 -2.68 3.66 32.07
C ILE A 568 -3.99 4.37 32.38
N ASN A 569 -3.96 5.28 33.35
CA ASN A 569 -5.10 6.10 33.74
C ASN A 569 -5.03 7.45 33.03
N PHE A 570 -6.13 7.87 32.41
CA PHE A 570 -6.29 9.13 31.72
C PHE A 570 -7.30 10.02 32.46
N ASP A 571 -6.86 11.23 32.80
CA ASP A 571 -7.73 12.28 33.32
C ASP A 571 -8.33 13.13 32.18
N SER A 572 -9.47 13.76 32.43
CA SER A 572 -10.12 14.62 31.43
C SER A 572 -9.26 15.85 31.14
N ALA A 573 -8.76 15.94 29.91
CA ALA A 573 -8.02 17.10 29.44
C ALA A 573 -8.86 18.39 29.48
N PHE A 574 -10.17 18.27 29.28
CA PHE A 574 -11.10 19.39 29.31
C PHE A 574 -11.24 19.97 30.74
N ILE A 575 -11.53 19.11 31.72
CA ILE A 575 -11.67 19.54 33.13
C ILE A 575 -10.33 20.04 33.66
N ARG A 576 -9.24 19.31 33.41
CA ARG A 576 -7.90 19.66 33.87
C ARG A 576 -7.41 20.97 33.26
N GLY A 577 -7.66 21.21 31.98
CA GLY A 577 -7.34 22.48 31.32
C GLY A 577 -8.02 23.67 32.00
N ARG A 578 -9.30 23.55 32.35
CA ARG A 578 -10.04 24.62 33.08
C ARG A 578 -9.58 24.81 34.51
N GLU A 579 -9.02 23.79 35.16
CA GLU A 579 -8.36 23.94 36.46
C GLU A 579 -7.05 24.73 36.33
N ILE A 580 -6.24 24.42 35.32
CA ILE A 580 -4.97 25.12 35.06
C ILE A 580 -5.24 26.58 34.67
N GLU A 581 -6.22 26.84 33.79
CA GLU A 581 -6.64 28.21 33.43
C GLU A 581 -7.06 29.02 34.67
N ARG A 582 -7.84 28.43 35.58
CA ARG A 582 -8.25 29.10 36.84
C ARG A 582 -7.09 29.37 37.79
N ALA A 583 -6.06 28.53 37.78
CA ALA A 583 -4.85 28.72 38.58
C ALA A 583 -3.93 29.81 38.00
N HIS A 584 -4.01 30.04 36.69
CA HIS A 584 -3.29 31.08 35.99
C HIS A 584 -4.26 32.20 35.57
N GLU A 585 -4.43 32.42 34.27
CA GLU A 585 -5.31 33.43 33.71
C GLU A 585 -6.01 32.91 32.45
N LYS A 586 -7.12 33.56 32.09
CA LYS A 586 -7.85 33.28 30.86
C LYS A 586 -7.35 34.19 29.73
N LEU A 587 -6.91 33.59 28.63
CA LEU A 587 -6.29 34.27 27.49
C LEU A 587 -7.19 34.32 26.25
N ASN A 588 -6.85 35.18 25.28
CA ASN A 588 -7.67 35.40 24.08
C ASN A 588 -7.44 34.33 22.98
N LEU A 589 -8.48 34.04 22.21
CA LEU A 589 -8.48 33.09 21.08
C LEU A 589 -9.63 33.37 20.11
N TRP A 590 -9.57 32.82 18.90
CA TRP A 590 -10.70 32.87 17.95
C TRP A 590 -11.66 31.66 18.02
N ASN A 591 -11.13 30.44 18.22
CA ASN A 591 -11.89 29.20 18.10
C ASN A 591 -11.70 28.26 19.31
N GLY A 592 -12.78 27.58 19.72
CA GLY A 592 -12.79 26.57 20.79
C GLY A 592 -12.87 27.13 22.23
N ASP A 593 -12.76 26.25 23.23
CA ASP A 593 -12.69 26.62 24.64
C ASP A 593 -11.31 27.22 25.01
N SER A 594 -11.27 28.28 25.83
CA SER A 594 -10.03 28.98 26.20
C SER A 594 -9.04 28.10 26.98
N SER A 595 -9.52 27.06 27.66
CA SER A 595 -8.66 26.15 28.41
C SER A 595 -7.64 25.41 27.55
N ARG A 596 -7.88 25.28 26.23
CA ARG A 596 -6.97 24.61 25.29
C ARG A 596 -5.59 25.27 25.22
N LEU A 597 -5.50 26.57 25.54
CA LEU A 597 -4.25 27.33 25.49
C LEU A 597 -3.24 26.85 26.54
N HIS A 598 -3.72 26.22 27.62
CA HIS A 598 -2.89 25.73 28.72
C HIS A 598 -2.51 24.25 28.60
N VAL A 599 -3.01 23.54 27.59
CA VAL A 599 -2.87 22.08 27.48
C VAL A 599 -2.20 21.71 26.16
N ARG A 600 -1.14 20.89 26.23
CA ARG A 600 -0.42 20.36 25.07
C ARG A 600 -1.17 19.17 24.47
N LYS A 601 -2.27 19.47 23.78
CA LYS A 601 -3.17 18.54 23.06
C LYS A 601 -3.55 19.12 21.70
N ALA A 602 -3.98 18.28 20.76
CA ALA A 602 -4.48 18.70 19.45
C ALA A 602 -5.63 19.71 19.61
N GLN A 603 -5.42 20.94 19.13
CA GLN A 603 -6.29 22.08 19.44
C GLN A 603 -7.68 21.93 18.81
N TYR A 604 -7.76 21.32 17.63
CA TYR A 604 -9.03 21.09 16.93
C TYR A 604 -9.97 20.12 17.68
N ASN A 605 -9.50 19.34 18.65
CA ASN A 605 -10.38 18.50 19.49
C ASN A 605 -11.35 19.33 20.34
N TYR A 606 -11.02 20.59 20.62
CA TYR A 606 -11.87 21.55 21.33
C TYR A 606 -12.91 22.21 20.40
N GLY A 607 -13.03 21.76 19.15
CA GLY A 607 -13.85 22.38 18.11
C GLY A 607 -13.10 23.45 17.34
N TRP A 608 -13.45 23.57 16.05
CA TRP A 608 -12.93 24.61 15.16
C TRP A 608 -14.03 25.09 14.22
N ASP A 609 -13.83 26.18 13.48
CA ASP A 609 -14.81 26.69 12.49
C ASP A 609 -15.15 25.69 11.35
N TRP A 610 -14.41 24.58 11.23
CA TRP A 610 -14.66 23.45 10.33
C TRP A 610 -14.74 22.08 11.04
N GLY A 611 -14.58 21.99 12.37
CA GLY A 611 -14.36 20.72 13.08
C GLY A 611 -15.22 20.58 14.34
N PRO A 612 -15.63 19.35 14.72
CA PRO A 612 -16.50 19.14 15.88
C PRO A 612 -15.72 19.23 17.19
N VAL A 613 -16.43 19.42 18.30
CA VAL A 613 -15.87 19.24 19.65
C VAL A 613 -15.88 17.75 19.97
N LEU A 614 -14.73 17.08 19.84
CA LEU A 614 -14.56 15.66 20.16
C LEU A 614 -13.31 15.46 21.01
N MET A 615 -13.48 15.58 22.32
CA MET A 615 -12.42 15.49 23.32
C MET A 615 -12.02 14.04 23.59
N THR A 616 -11.37 13.40 22.61
CA THR A 616 -10.91 12.02 22.74
C THR A 616 -9.69 11.87 23.65
N THR A 617 -9.45 10.65 24.13
CA THR A 617 -8.34 10.29 25.03
C THR A 617 -7.93 8.83 24.82
N GLY A 618 -6.67 8.51 25.11
CA GLY A 618 -6.14 7.15 25.07
C GLY A 618 -4.69 7.07 24.59
N PRO A 619 -4.11 5.85 24.56
CA PRO A 619 -2.82 5.60 23.95
C PRO A 619 -2.96 5.66 22.42
N TRP A 620 -2.81 6.87 21.87
CA TRP A 620 -3.04 7.16 20.46
C TRP A 620 -1.89 6.71 19.54
N ARG A 621 -0.75 6.31 20.13
CA ARG A 621 0.40 5.70 19.43
C ARG A 621 0.87 4.42 20.15
N PRO A 622 1.73 3.59 19.51
CA PRO A 622 2.10 2.29 20.05
C PRO A 622 2.78 2.33 21.42
N VAL A 623 2.67 1.21 22.14
CA VAL A 623 3.37 0.95 23.40
C VAL A 623 4.17 -0.33 23.23
N SER A 624 5.47 -0.29 23.51
CA SER A 624 6.37 -1.42 23.30
C SER A 624 7.30 -1.68 24.49
N LEU A 625 7.65 -2.94 24.67
CA LEU A 625 8.72 -3.38 25.56
C LEU A 625 9.98 -3.58 24.72
N GLN A 626 11.07 -2.90 25.08
CA GLN A 626 12.36 -3.00 24.42
C GLN A 626 13.39 -3.64 25.35
N VAL A 627 13.97 -4.75 24.93
CA VAL A 627 14.96 -5.53 25.70
C VAL A 627 16.27 -5.55 24.91
N TYR A 628 17.38 -5.08 25.49
CA TYR A 628 18.63 -4.94 24.76
C TYR A 628 19.88 -4.98 25.66
N HIS A 629 21.03 -5.22 25.04
CA HIS A 629 22.35 -5.12 25.69
C HIS A 629 22.96 -3.73 25.56
N ASN A 630 23.02 -3.20 24.34
CA ASN A 630 23.37 -1.81 24.06
C ASN A 630 22.56 -1.38 22.83
N ARG A 631 22.38 -0.08 22.63
CA ARG A 631 21.61 0.47 21.50
C ARG A 631 22.21 1.76 20.97
N VAL A 632 21.86 2.07 19.73
CA VAL A 632 22.04 3.42 19.21
C VAL A 632 20.93 4.29 19.80
N ALA A 633 21.31 5.28 20.62
CA ALA A 633 20.40 6.18 21.30
C ALA A 633 19.91 7.30 20.36
N GLU A 634 20.80 7.82 19.52
CA GLU A 634 20.49 8.86 18.54
C GLU A 634 21.34 8.65 17.28
N VAL A 635 20.71 8.83 16.11
CA VAL A 635 21.38 8.96 14.80
C VAL A 635 21.03 10.36 14.27
N ASP A 636 22.02 11.21 14.07
CA ASP A 636 21.86 12.52 13.43
C ASP A 636 22.55 12.50 12.06
N VAL A 637 21.75 12.43 11.00
CA VAL A 637 22.25 12.51 9.63
C VAL A 637 22.05 13.93 9.12
N ARG A 638 23.15 14.64 8.85
CA ARG A 638 23.14 15.96 8.24
C ARG A 638 23.71 15.90 6.84
N SER A 639 23.06 16.61 5.91
CA SER A 639 23.54 16.74 4.54
C SER A 639 23.58 18.21 4.14
N LYS A 640 24.72 18.66 3.64
CA LYS A 640 24.90 20.01 3.09
C LYS A 640 25.24 19.91 1.62
N VAL A 641 24.42 20.56 0.81
CA VAL A 641 24.63 20.64 -0.64
C VAL A 641 25.12 22.05 -1.01
N SER A 642 26.30 22.12 -1.63
CA SER A 642 26.95 23.39 -2.01
C SER A 642 26.22 24.03 -3.22
N PRO A 643 26.44 25.33 -3.52
CA PRO A 643 25.92 25.94 -4.75
C PRO A 643 26.42 25.28 -6.03
N LYS A 644 27.57 24.58 -5.98
CA LYS A 644 28.12 23.77 -7.09
C LYS A 644 27.51 22.36 -7.15
N LEU A 645 26.55 22.05 -6.28
CA LEU A 645 25.89 20.75 -6.15
C LEU A 645 26.82 19.61 -5.68
N GLU A 646 27.85 19.95 -4.90
CA GLU A 646 28.66 18.98 -4.16
C GLU A 646 27.94 18.61 -2.86
N VAL A 647 28.02 17.35 -2.44
CA VAL A 647 27.32 16.84 -1.25
C VAL A 647 28.33 16.50 -0.16
N GLN A 648 28.16 17.12 1.00
CA GLN A 648 28.81 16.71 2.24
C GLN A 648 27.76 16.10 3.17
N MET A 649 27.96 14.85 3.56
CA MET A 649 27.09 14.14 4.48
C MET A 649 27.87 13.82 5.76
N SER A 650 27.28 14.06 6.92
CA SER A 650 27.83 13.67 8.21
C SER A 650 26.80 12.88 9.01
N VAL A 651 27.25 11.83 9.68
CA VAL A 651 26.44 11.00 10.58
C VAL A 651 27.05 11.07 11.97
N GLU A 652 26.34 11.70 12.91
CA GLU A 652 26.68 11.68 14.32
C GLU A 652 25.92 10.56 15.02
N LEU A 653 26.64 9.71 15.75
CA LEU A 653 26.09 8.58 16.50
C LEU A 653 26.25 8.81 18.00
N LYS A 654 25.16 8.62 18.75
CA LYS A 654 25.18 8.51 20.20
C LYS A 654 24.70 7.13 20.63
N PHE A 655 25.42 6.51 21.54
CA PHE A 655 25.11 5.19 22.07
C PHE A 655 24.53 5.30 23.48
N GLN A 656 23.72 4.33 23.90
CA GLN A 656 23.19 4.29 25.26
C GLN A 656 24.30 4.13 26.30
N GLU A 657 25.27 3.25 26.02
CA GLU A 657 26.48 3.09 26.82
C GLU A 657 27.71 3.10 25.91
N ASN A 658 28.77 3.80 26.35
CA ASN A 658 30.08 3.77 25.70
C ASN A 658 30.79 2.46 26.09
N ALA A 659 30.50 1.40 25.35
CA ALA A 659 31.05 0.06 25.59
C ALA A 659 32.16 -0.29 24.58
N ALA A 660 32.96 -1.32 24.89
CA ALA A 660 33.93 -1.87 23.94
C ALA A 660 33.20 -2.58 22.78
N GLY A 661 33.49 -2.17 21.55
CA GLY A 661 32.96 -2.75 20.32
C GLY A 661 33.09 -1.79 19.13
N THR A 662 32.50 -2.14 18.00
CA THR A 662 32.59 -1.37 16.75
C THR A 662 31.22 -0.95 16.23
N ALA A 663 31.14 0.23 15.61
CA ALA A 663 30.00 0.65 14.81
C ALA A 663 30.36 0.66 13.33
N SER A 664 29.34 0.57 12.49
CA SER A 664 29.45 0.78 11.05
C SER A 664 28.31 1.64 10.55
N VAL A 665 28.61 2.50 9.57
CA VAL A 665 27.65 3.34 8.86
C VAL A 665 27.76 3.02 7.38
N THR A 666 26.66 2.60 6.77
CA THR A 666 26.59 2.25 5.35
C THR A 666 25.52 3.09 4.66
N LEU A 667 25.90 3.84 3.64
CA LEU A 667 24.99 4.55 2.75
C LEU A 667 24.64 3.66 1.55
N LYS A 668 23.35 3.41 1.34
CA LYS A 668 22.81 2.66 0.20
C LYS A 668 22.01 3.55 -0.72
N SER A 669 22.13 3.33 -2.02
CA SER A 669 21.33 3.99 -3.06
C SER A 669 19.91 3.43 -3.12
N PRO A 670 18.99 4.07 -3.88
CA PRO A 670 17.60 3.61 -4.02
C PRO A 670 17.45 2.18 -4.55
N ASP A 671 18.43 1.65 -5.29
CA ASP A 671 18.46 0.28 -5.79
C ASP A 671 19.03 -0.74 -4.77
N GLY A 672 19.45 -0.27 -3.60
CA GLY A 672 20.02 -1.07 -2.51
C GLY A 672 21.53 -1.32 -2.61
N SER A 673 22.22 -0.81 -3.65
CA SER A 673 23.68 -0.92 -3.74
C SER A 673 24.40 0.00 -2.74
N VAL A 674 25.61 -0.40 -2.30
CA VAL A 674 26.38 0.38 -1.32
C VAL A 674 27.13 1.50 -2.03
N VAL A 675 26.86 2.73 -1.63
CA VAL A 675 27.47 3.95 -2.18
C VAL A 675 28.72 4.32 -1.40
N ALA A 676 28.64 4.26 -0.06
CA ALA A 676 29.75 4.53 0.84
C ALA A 676 29.57 3.74 2.14
N SER A 677 30.66 3.38 2.81
CA SER A 677 30.59 2.77 4.14
C SER A 677 31.83 3.08 4.97
N ASP A 678 31.66 3.21 6.28
CA ASP A 678 32.73 3.17 7.27
C ASP A 678 32.41 2.10 8.32
N SER A 679 33.37 1.25 8.66
CA SER A 679 33.21 0.08 9.54
C SER A 679 34.18 0.03 10.72
N HIS A 680 35.08 1.02 10.85
CA HIS A 680 36.12 1.03 11.89
C HIS A 680 35.85 2.06 12.99
N ILE A 681 34.57 2.24 13.35
CA ILE A 681 34.15 3.24 14.33
C ILE A 681 34.23 2.65 15.73
N SER A 682 35.04 3.24 16.62
CA SER A 682 35.12 2.83 18.03
C SER A 682 33.98 3.45 18.85
N MET A 683 33.27 2.64 19.63
CA MET A 683 32.21 3.09 20.53
C MET A 683 32.73 3.69 21.86
N GLY A 684 34.04 3.68 22.11
CA GLY A 684 34.64 3.98 23.42
C GLY A 684 35.03 5.44 23.71
N GLY A 685 34.52 6.44 22.98
CA GLY A 685 35.16 7.78 22.93
C GLY A 685 34.27 9.03 22.87
N GLY A 686 32.99 8.97 23.24
CA GLY A 686 32.05 10.10 23.06
C GLY A 686 31.32 10.06 21.71
N PRO A 687 30.59 11.12 21.30
CA PRO A 687 29.81 11.12 20.06
C PRO A 687 30.72 10.87 18.86
N CYS A 688 30.36 9.87 18.04
CA CYS A 688 31.16 9.52 16.87
C CYS A 688 30.62 10.23 15.64
N LEU A 689 31.50 10.87 14.88
CA LEU A 689 31.18 11.55 13.63
C LEU A 689 31.81 10.83 12.44
N VAL A 690 30.97 10.38 11.51
CA VAL A 690 31.37 9.84 10.20
C VAL A 690 31.06 10.87 9.14
N SER A 691 31.92 11.07 8.15
CA SER A 691 31.68 12.04 7.08
C SER A 691 32.01 11.45 5.71
N PHE A 692 31.11 11.69 4.74
CA PHE A 692 31.28 11.34 3.34
C PHE A 692 31.19 12.60 2.48
N PHE A 693 32.00 12.64 1.42
CA PHE A 693 32.05 13.73 0.46
C PHE A 693 31.84 13.17 -0.94
N PHE A 694 30.95 13.81 -1.70
CA PHE A 694 30.63 13.42 -3.07
C PHE A 694 30.76 14.63 -4.00
N GLY A 695 31.45 14.43 -5.12
CA GLY A 695 31.55 15.41 -6.20
C GLY A 695 30.22 15.62 -6.92
N PRO A 696 30.11 16.66 -7.79
CA PRO A 696 28.89 16.92 -8.54
C PRO A 696 28.51 15.74 -9.43
N GLY A 697 27.30 15.21 -9.25
CA GLY A 697 26.76 14.10 -10.05
C GLY A 697 27.17 12.69 -9.63
N GLU A 698 27.99 12.53 -8.58
CA GLU A 698 28.33 11.20 -8.02
C GLU A 698 27.14 10.59 -7.26
N VAL A 699 26.27 11.42 -6.70
CA VAL A 699 24.99 11.04 -6.08
C VAL A 699 23.85 11.82 -6.73
N GLU A 700 22.68 11.21 -6.86
CA GLU A 700 21.49 11.88 -7.39
C GLU A 700 20.85 12.77 -6.31
N LEU A 701 20.44 13.98 -6.70
CA LEU A 701 19.75 14.93 -5.82
C LEU A 701 18.23 14.74 -5.87
N TRP A 702 17.57 15.06 -4.76
CA TRP A 702 16.12 15.06 -4.63
C TRP A 702 15.52 16.38 -5.13
N TYR A 703 14.45 16.29 -5.92
CA TYR A 703 13.71 17.41 -6.46
C TYR A 703 12.21 17.30 -6.15
N PRO A 704 11.50 18.42 -5.99
CA PRO A 704 10.05 18.41 -5.86
C PRO A 704 9.37 17.95 -7.15
N VAL A 705 8.11 17.52 -7.03
CA VAL A 705 7.29 17.06 -8.16
C VAL A 705 7.21 18.14 -9.25
N GLY A 706 7.38 17.71 -10.50
CA GLY A 706 7.44 18.59 -11.66
C GLY A 706 8.83 19.15 -11.99
N TYR A 707 9.82 19.00 -11.10
CA TYR A 707 11.17 19.55 -11.27
C TYR A 707 12.29 18.51 -11.35
N GLY A 708 12.01 17.24 -11.07
CA GLY A 708 13.00 16.15 -11.19
C GLY A 708 12.53 14.86 -10.53
N LYS A 709 13.48 13.95 -10.29
CA LYS A 709 13.28 12.68 -9.56
C LYS A 709 13.41 12.87 -8.04
N GLN A 710 12.93 11.88 -7.29
CA GLN A 710 12.96 11.82 -5.82
C GLN A 710 13.82 10.63 -5.34
N PRO A 711 15.13 10.56 -5.63
CA PRO A 711 15.99 9.48 -5.13
C PRO A 711 16.06 9.52 -3.60
N LEU A 712 15.70 8.40 -2.96
CA LEU A 712 15.79 8.21 -1.51
C LEU A 712 16.91 7.20 -1.19
N TYR A 713 17.91 7.66 -0.47
CA TYR A 713 19.02 6.86 0.01
C TYR A 713 18.71 6.28 1.40
N THR A 714 19.39 5.21 1.77
CA THR A 714 19.21 4.55 3.06
C THR A 714 20.52 4.55 3.83
N VAL A 715 20.53 5.14 5.03
CA VAL A 715 21.65 5.06 5.97
C VAL A 715 21.40 3.91 6.92
N GLU A 716 22.24 2.88 6.87
CA GLU A 716 22.23 1.79 7.83
C GLU A 716 23.34 1.99 8.86
N VAL A 717 22.97 2.00 10.13
CA VAL A 717 23.90 2.04 11.26
C VAL A 717 23.81 0.70 11.97
N GLU A 718 24.94 0.02 12.15
CA GLU A 718 25.02 -1.26 12.84
C GLU A 718 26.08 -1.20 13.93
N ILE A 719 25.75 -1.58 15.16
CA ILE A 719 26.71 -1.71 16.26
C ILE A 719 26.95 -3.17 16.59
N SER A 720 28.20 -3.53 16.87
CA SER A 720 28.65 -4.88 17.19
C SER A 720 29.54 -4.92 18.42
N ASP A 721 29.52 -6.03 19.15
CA ASP A 721 30.43 -6.26 20.27
C ASP A 721 31.86 -6.57 19.81
N THR A 722 32.81 -6.71 20.76
CA THR A 722 34.21 -7.05 20.45
C THR A 722 34.39 -8.42 19.77
N ASN A 723 33.36 -9.27 19.75
CA ASN A 723 33.37 -10.58 19.11
C ASN A 723 32.70 -10.55 17.72
N GLY A 724 32.26 -9.37 17.25
CA GLY A 724 31.58 -9.18 15.97
C GLY A 724 30.11 -9.57 15.96
N ALA A 725 29.47 -9.72 17.13
CA ALA A 725 28.03 -9.97 17.22
C ALA A 725 27.24 -8.64 17.22
N VAL A 726 26.27 -8.52 16.32
CA VAL A 726 25.43 -7.32 16.20
C VAL A 726 24.56 -7.11 17.46
N LEU A 727 24.62 -5.90 18.02
CA LEU A 727 23.90 -5.47 19.21
C LEU A 727 22.64 -4.65 18.89
N ASP A 728 22.68 -3.82 17.85
CA ASP A 728 21.56 -3.01 17.38
C ASP A 728 21.81 -2.61 15.92
N LYS A 729 20.72 -2.34 15.20
CA LYS A 729 20.77 -1.82 13.84
C LYS A 729 19.65 -0.80 13.65
N ARG A 730 20.02 0.37 13.15
CA ARG A 730 19.11 1.47 12.80
C ARG A 730 19.17 1.77 11.32
N THR A 731 18.08 2.29 10.80
CA THR A 731 17.94 2.59 9.38
C THR A 731 17.16 3.88 9.22
N GLU A 732 17.73 4.83 8.49
CA GLU A 732 17.13 6.13 8.22
C GLU A 732 17.09 6.35 6.71
N ARG A 733 15.95 6.83 6.18
CA ARG A 733 15.84 7.25 4.78
C ARG A 733 16.22 8.72 4.68
N ILE A 734 17.07 9.06 3.73
CA ILE A 734 17.52 10.43 3.51
C ILE A 734 17.49 10.77 2.02
N ALA A 735 17.55 12.06 1.72
CA ALA A 735 17.89 12.49 0.37
C ALA A 735 18.71 13.78 0.38
N PHE A 736 19.49 13.96 -0.68
CA PHE A 736 20.38 15.10 -0.81
C PHE A 736 19.68 16.21 -1.59
N ARG A 737 19.52 17.37 -0.96
CA ARG A 737 19.03 18.58 -1.63
C ARG A 737 19.61 19.84 -0.98
N ARG A 738 19.70 20.90 -1.77
CA ARG A 738 19.89 22.27 -1.29
C ARG A 738 18.52 22.93 -1.20
N ALA A 739 18.06 23.34 -0.02
CA ALA A 739 16.81 24.07 0.16
C ALA A 739 17.08 25.42 0.82
N LEU A 740 16.58 26.51 0.23
CA LEU A 740 16.72 27.87 0.75
C LEU A 740 15.41 28.63 0.66
N VAL A 741 15.18 29.52 1.64
CA VAL A 741 14.18 30.59 1.52
C VAL A 741 14.89 31.85 1.04
N VAL A 742 14.45 32.40 -0.09
CA VAL A 742 15.09 33.54 -0.76
C VAL A 742 14.28 34.81 -0.53
N GLN A 743 14.92 35.81 0.09
CA GLN A 743 14.36 37.14 0.36
C GLN A 743 15.25 38.23 -0.27
N GLU A 744 15.03 38.50 -1.56
CA GLU A 744 15.77 39.48 -2.35
C GLU A 744 14.86 40.65 -2.77
N PRO A 745 15.39 41.87 -2.99
CA PRO A 745 14.61 43.00 -3.48
C PRO A 745 13.96 42.73 -4.85
N LEU A 746 12.69 43.13 -4.98
CA LEU A 746 11.96 43.05 -6.24
C LEU A 746 12.36 44.22 -7.17
N LYS A 747 12.39 43.95 -8.48
CA LYS A 747 12.53 44.96 -9.53
C LYS A 747 11.17 45.60 -9.76
N ASP A 748 11.14 46.89 -10.08
CA ASP A 748 9.92 47.63 -10.46
C ASP A 748 8.83 47.77 -9.36
N GLN A 749 9.01 47.19 -8.17
CA GLN A 749 8.12 47.40 -7.01
C GLN A 749 8.86 47.27 -5.65
N PRO A 750 8.39 47.92 -4.58
CA PRO A 750 8.96 47.77 -3.25
C PRO A 750 8.68 46.38 -2.66
N GLY A 751 9.55 45.93 -1.75
CA GLY A 751 9.39 44.65 -1.02
C GLY A 751 10.51 43.65 -1.28
N LEU A 752 10.37 42.48 -0.68
CA LEU A 752 11.29 41.35 -0.81
C LEU A 752 10.55 40.13 -1.37
N THR A 753 11.25 39.26 -2.10
CA THR A 753 10.73 37.94 -2.44
C THR A 753 10.50 37.12 -1.16
N PHE A 754 9.59 36.15 -1.24
CA PHE A 754 9.50 35.06 -0.27
C PHE A 754 9.24 33.78 -1.06
N LEU A 755 10.30 33.08 -1.43
CA LEU A 755 10.23 31.92 -2.32
C LEU A 755 11.20 30.82 -1.90
N PHE A 756 10.96 29.61 -2.41
CA PHE A 756 11.79 28.44 -2.16
C PHE A 756 12.71 28.18 -3.35
N GLU A 757 14.00 28.03 -3.08
CA GLU A 757 14.99 27.63 -4.07
C GLU A 757 15.53 26.23 -3.72
N ILE A 758 15.25 25.26 -4.60
CA ILE A 758 15.68 23.87 -4.45
C ILE A 758 16.72 23.53 -5.52
N ASN A 759 17.92 23.12 -5.13
CA ASN A 759 19.04 22.80 -6.04
C ASN A 759 19.30 23.92 -7.08
N ASN A 760 19.29 25.18 -6.64
CA ASN A 760 19.42 26.40 -7.45
C ASN A 760 18.24 26.68 -8.40
N ILE A 761 17.09 26.02 -8.22
CA ILE A 761 15.86 26.24 -9.00
C ILE A 761 14.82 26.93 -8.12
N ARG A 762 14.34 28.09 -8.55
CA ARG A 762 13.25 28.83 -7.87
C ARG A 762 11.91 28.17 -8.17
N ILE A 763 11.17 27.81 -7.13
CA ILE A 763 9.94 27.03 -7.22
C ILE A 763 8.73 27.94 -6.97
N PHE A 764 7.78 27.91 -7.89
CA PHE A 764 6.44 28.45 -7.62
C PHE A 764 5.67 27.42 -6.79
N CYS A 765 5.28 27.77 -5.58
CA CYS A 765 4.64 26.85 -4.64
C CYS A 765 3.12 26.89 -4.80
N GLY A 766 2.57 25.95 -5.57
CA GLY A 766 1.13 25.78 -5.77
C GLY A 766 0.62 24.63 -4.91
N GLY A 767 -0.24 24.91 -3.94
CA GLY A 767 -0.53 23.93 -2.91
C GLY A 767 -1.79 24.20 -2.09
N SER A 768 -1.91 23.52 -0.96
CA SER A 768 -3.03 23.64 -0.02
C SER A 768 -2.58 23.52 1.43
N ASN A 769 -3.39 24.05 2.33
CA ASN A 769 -3.26 23.84 3.77
C ASN A 769 -3.92 22.51 4.15
N TRP A 770 -3.23 21.75 4.99
CA TRP A 770 -3.60 20.44 5.51
C TRP A 770 -4.00 20.54 6.97
N ILE A 771 -5.17 19.98 7.28
CA ILE A 771 -5.65 19.75 8.65
C ILE A 771 -5.63 18.25 8.94
N PRO A 772 -5.83 17.77 10.18
CA PRO A 772 -6.01 16.34 10.42
C PRO A 772 -7.15 15.77 9.56
N ALA A 773 -6.87 14.69 8.83
CA ALA A 773 -7.83 14.09 7.90
C ALA A 773 -8.95 13.26 8.55
N ASP A 774 -8.94 13.17 9.89
CA ASP A 774 -10.01 12.56 10.68
C ASP A 774 -10.01 13.15 12.10
N SER A 775 -11.19 13.23 12.73
CA SER A 775 -11.32 13.55 14.16
C SER A 775 -10.82 12.42 15.06
N PHE A 776 -10.77 11.20 14.52
CA PHE A 776 -10.21 10.03 15.19
C PHE A 776 -8.90 9.61 14.53
N LEU A 777 -7.80 10.22 14.99
CA LEU A 777 -6.46 10.07 14.42
C LEU A 777 -5.99 8.60 14.31
N THR A 778 -6.40 7.74 15.24
CA THR A 778 -6.03 6.31 15.24
C THR A 778 -6.71 5.49 14.14
N THR A 779 -7.65 6.09 13.39
CA THR A 779 -8.28 5.45 12.22
C THR A 779 -7.57 5.77 10.91
N MET A 780 -6.59 6.68 10.95
CA MET A 780 -5.78 7.02 9.79
C MET A 780 -4.80 5.89 9.49
N THR A 781 -4.81 5.42 8.24
CA THR A 781 -3.85 4.43 7.74
C THR A 781 -2.92 5.07 6.71
N SER A 782 -1.75 4.47 6.49
CA SER A 782 -0.80 4.93 5.45
C SER A 782 -1.44 4.96 4.06
N GLU A 783 -2.39 4.05 3.77
CA GLU A 783 -3.13 4.07 2.50
C GLU A 783 -4.03 5.31 2.37
N ARG A 784 -4.71 5.69 3.47
CA ARG A 784 -5.57 6.88 3.48
C ARG A 784 -4.76 8.16 3.36
N TYR A 785 -3.61 8.25 4.05
CA TYR A 785 -2.65 9.35 3.82
C TYR A 785 -2.18 9.39 2.38
N ARG A 786 -1.80 8.25 1.79
CA ARG A 786 -1.38 8.20 0.38
C ARG A 786 -2.48 8.63 -0.57
N ALA A 787 -3.72 8.21 -0.34
CA ALA A 787 -4.86 8.62 -1.18
C ALA A 787 -5.04 10.15 -1.16
N TRP A 788 -4.97 10.75 0.03
CA TRP A 788 -5.03 12.20 0.19
C TRP A 788 -3.87 12.94 -0.49
N LEU A 789 -2.63 12.50 -0.26
CA LEU A 789 -1.44 13.13 -0.85
C LEU A 789 -1.39 12.93 -2.37
N GLN A 790 -1.90 11.81 -2.89
CA GLN A 790 -2.03 11.57 -4.31
C GLN A 790 -3.03 12.54 -4.96
N LEU A 791 -4.07 12.99 -4.25
CA LEU A 791 -4.95 14.04 -4.75
C LEU A 791 -4.21 15.37 -4.94
N LEU A 792 -3.24 15.71 -4.09
CA LEU A 792 -2.40 16.91 -4.31
C LEU A 792 -1.62 16.78 -5.63
N ILE A 793 -0.97 15.64 -5.87
CA ILE A 793 -0.23 15.37 -7.11
C ILE A 793 -1.14 15.42 -8.33
N ASN A 794 -2.28 14.74 -8.28
CA ASN A 794 -3.27 14.75 -9.37
C ASN A 794 -3.82 16.16 -9.62
N GLY A 795 -3.80 17.02 -8.59
CA GLY A 795 -4.18 18.43 -8.65
C GLY A 795 -3.05 19.37 -9.08
N ASN A 796 -1.92 18.84 -9.57
CA ASN A 796 -0.70 19.60 -9.92
C ASN A 796 -0.14 20.45 -8.76
N GLN A 797 -0.37 20.02 -7.52
CA GLN A 797 0.16 20.69 -6.34
C GLN A 797 1.52 20.14 -5.96
N ASN A 798 2.44 21.02 -5.58
CA ASN A 798 3.83 20.69 -5.24
C ASN A 798 4.22 21.07 -3.81
N MET A 799 3.30 21.69 -3.04
CA MET A 799 3.51 22.03 -1.65
C MET A 799 2.26 21.77 -0.81
N VAL A 800 2.45 21.32 0.42
CA VAL A 800 1.40 21.20 1.43
C VAL A 800 1.83 21.91 2.71
N ARG A 801 0.93 22.72 3.29
CA ARG A 801 1.16 23.37 4.58
C ARG A 801 0.45 22.61 5.69
N ILE A 802 1.17 21.94 6.58
CA ILE A 802 0.57 21.24 7.73
C ILE A 802 0.20 22.28 8.79
N TRP A 803 -1.07 22.62 8.90
CA TRP A 803 -1.56 23.65 9.79
C TRP A 803 -1.53 23.20 11.26
N GLY A 804 -0.89 23.97 12.13
CA GLY A 804 -0.60 23.46 13.47
C GLY A 804 -1.69 23.66 14.53
N GLY A 805 -2.98 23.78 14.23
CA GLY A 805 -3.97 23.46 15.29
C GLY A 805 -4.39 21.98 15.24
N GLY A 806 -3.77 21.21 14.33
CA GLY A 806 -3.90 19.77 14.21
C GLY A 806 -2.89 19.01 15.08
N ILE A 807 -2.09 18.17 14.42
CA ILE A 807 -1.05 17.33 15.04
C ILE A 807 0.23 17.35 14.19
N TYR A 808 1.34 16.87 14.76
CA TYR A 808 2.44 16.38 13.94
C TYR A 808 2.00 15.06 13.33
N GLU A 809 1.98 15.00 12.01
CA GLU A 809 1.50 13.82 11.32
C GLU A 809 2.38 12.60 11.61
N ALA A 810 1.84 11.41 11.36
CA ALA A 810 2.60 10.17 11.46
C ALA A 810 3.78 10.18 10.48
N ASP A 811 4.87 9.47 10.78
CA ASP A 811 6.05 9.39 9.91
C ASP A 811 5.68 8.95 8.49
N GLY A 812 4.68 8.06 8.38
CA GLY A 812 4.12 7.63 7.09
C GLY A 812 3.60 8.76 6.20
N PHE A 813 3.15 9.90 6.74
CA PHE A 813 2.77 11.08 5.94
C PHE A 813 3.99 11.70 5.27
N TYR A 814 5.03 11.99 6.04
CA TYR A 814 6.26 12.64 5.57
C TYR A 814 7.03 11.73 4.62
N ASP A 815 7.07 10.43 4.93
CA ASP A 815 7.57 9.37 4.06
C ASP A 815 6.93 9.40 2.67
N ILE A 816 5.60 9.58 2.60
CA ILE A 816 4.88 9.69 1.32
C ILE A 816 5.19 11.03 0.63
N CYS A 817 5.30 12.13 1.37
CA CYS A 817 5.70 13.43 0.81
C CYS A 817 7.11 13.37 0.18
N ASP A 818 8.06 12.70 0.83
CA ASP A 818 9.41 12.49 0.31
C ASP A 818 9.40 11.68 -0.99
N GLU A 819 8.60 10.61 -1.03
CA GLU A 819 8.47 9.74 -2.21
C GLU A 819 7.76 10.45 -3.38
N LEU A 820 6.71 11.23 -3.09
CA LEU A 820 5.92 11.92 -4.11
C LEU A 820 6.53 13.26 -4.54
N GLY A 821 7.54 13.78 -3.83
CA GLY A 821 8.16 15.07 -4.15
C GLY A 821 7.33 16.27 -3.70
N ILE A 822 6.49 16.13 -2.67
CA ILE A 822 5.64 17.21 -2.16
C ILE A 822 6.45 17.99 -1.13
N LEU A 823 6.67 19.29 -1.36
CA LEU A 823 7.28 20.17 -0.37
C LEU A 823 6.35 20.32 0.84
N VAL A 824 6.90 20.18 2.03
CA VAL A 824 6.17 20.36 3.27
C VAL A 824 6.56 21.72 3.84
N TRP A 825 5.61 22.65 3.78
CA TRP A 825 5.60 23.75 4.72
C TRP A 825 5.09 23.16 6.02
N GLN A 826 6.02 22.73 6.85
CA GLN A 826 5.64 22.37 8.19
C GLN A 826 5.37 23.70 8.87
N ASP A 827 4.09 24.00 9.08
CA ASP A 827 3.76 25.04 10.05
C ASP A 827 4.28 24.41 11.36
N TRP A 828 5.46 24.87 11.72
CA TRP A 828 6.31 24.41 12.80
C TRP A 828 6.18 25.45 13.91
N LYS A 829 5.07 25.56 14.63
CA LYS A 829 4.17 24.47 14.92
C LYS A 829 4.81 23.42 15.77
N ASP A 830 5.99 23.67 16.31
CA ASP A 830 6.75 22.81 17.23
C ASP A 830 6.00 22.70 18.54
N PHE A 831 4.86 23.41 18.61
CA PHE A 831 3.91 23.41 19.68
C PHE A 831 2.45 23.56 19.24
N MET A 832 1.95 22.97 18.15
CA MET A 832 0.50 22.93 17.84
C MET A 832 -0.34 24.15 18.32
N PHE A 833 0.12 25.38 18.01
CA PHE A 833 -0.41 26.67 18.51
C PHE A 833 -1.28 27.43 17.50
N GLY A 834 -2.59 27.28 17.55
CA GLY A 834 -3.50 27.92 16.59
C GLY A 834 -4.35 29.03 17.18
N CYS A 835 -4.33 30.19 16.53
CA CYS A 835 -5.27 31.30 16.73
C CYS A 835 -5.51 31.59 18.22
N GLY A 836 -4.43 31.74 18.99
CA GLY A 836 -4.49 31.87 20.44
C GLY A 836 -3.33 32.67 21.05
N GLN A 837 -3.60 33.31 22.18
CA GLN A 837 -2.60 33.93 23.03
C GLN A 837 -2.12 32.88 24.04
N TYR A 838 -1.03 32.18 23.73
CA TYR A 838 -0.52 31.10 24.59
C TYR A 838 0.28 31.63 25.80
N PRO A 839 0.27 30.92 26.95
CA PRO A 839 1.04 31.30 28.13
C PRO A 839 2.53 30.96 27.96
N ALA A 840 3.40 31.53 28.81
CA ALA A 840 4.85 31.25 28.81
C ALA A 840 5.44 31.18 30.24
N TYR A 841 4.71 30.62 31.20
CA TYR A 841 5.26 30.29 32.52
C TYR A 841 6.19 29.07 32.43
N ASP A 842 7.14 28.95 33.37
CA ASP A 842 8.28 28.03 33.25
C ASP A 842 7.88 26.57 33.00
N SER A 843 6.88 26.02 33.71
CA SER A 843 6.44 24.63 33.49
C SER A 843 5.80 24.41 32.11
N PHE A 844 5.14 25.42 31.53
CA PHE A 844 4.64 25.32 30.16
C PHE A 844 5.79 25.38 29.15
N LEU A 845 6.78 26.25 29.38
CA LEU A 845 7.97 26.37 28.54
C LEU A 845 8.82 25.10 28.52
N GLU A 846 8.88 24.35 29.62
CA GLU A 846 9.56 23.05 29.68
C GLU A 846 8.83 21.99 28.82
N LEU A 847 7.51 21.88 28.96
CA LEU A 847 6.68 20.96 28.14
C LEU A 847 6.80 21.27 26.65
N VAL A 848 6.81 22.56 26.34
CA VAL A 848 7.05 23.13 25.04
C VAL A 848 8.46 22.71 24.60
N GLN A 849 9.55 23.17 25.22
CA GLN A 849 10.90 22.82 24.79
C GLN A 849 11.11 21.30 24.54
N GLU A 850 10.64 20.42 25.43
CA GLU A 850 10.72 18.96 25.23
C GLU A 850 10.01 18.49 23.95
N GLU A 851 8.78 18.95 23.71
CA GLU A 851 8.00 18.63 22.52
C GLU A 851 8.73 19.01 21.23
N ALA A 852 9.34 20.20 21.20
CA ALA A 852 10.08 20.67 20.04
C ALA A 852 11.34 19.85 19.82
N GLU A 853 12.15 19.62 20.87
CA GLU A 853 13.38 18.86 20.72
C GLU A 853 13.11 17.45 20.15
N GLN A 854 12.04 16.78 20.60
CA GLN A 854 11.68 15.45 20.11
C GLN A 854 11.18 15.49 18.65
N ASN A 855 10.29 16.42 18.30
CA ASN A 855 9.72 16.49 16.96
C ASN A 855 10.72 17.02 15.92
N VAL A 856 11.60 17.96 16.29
CA VAL A 856 12.70 18.40 15.42
C VAL A 856 13.61 17.24 15.06
N LYS A 857 14.04 16.45 16.05
CA LYS A 857 14.86 15.27 15.81
C LYS A 857 14.14 14.21 14.97
N ARG A 858 12.84 14.02 15.19
CA ARG A 858 12.03 13.06 14.44
C ARG A 858 11.91 13.47 12.97
N LEU A 859 11.74 14.75 12.66
CA LEU A 859 11.38 15.19 11.30
C LEU A 859 12.54 15.72 10.44
N ARG A 860 13.66 16.15 11.05
CA ARG A 860 14.78 16.83 10.35
C ARG A 860 15.40 16.06 9.17
N HIS A 861 15.25 14.74 9.13
CA HIS A 861 15.83 13.89 8.09
C HIS A 861 15.00 13.86 6.80
N HIS A 862 13.72 14.25 6.85
CA HIS A 862 12.82 14.24 5.70
C HIS A 862 13.20 15.34 4.68
N PRO A 863 13.55 14.98 3.43
CA PRO A 863 13.93 15.95 2.41
C PRO A 863 12.78 16.88 2.01
N SER A 864 11.52 16.44 2.10
CA SER A 864 10.34 17.21 1.75
C SER A 864 10.16 18.47 2.60
N ILE A 865 10.67 18.47 3.84
CA ILE A 865 10.50 19.61 4.73
C ILE A 865 11.52 20.71 4.40
N VAL A 866 11.00 21.91 4.10
CA VAL A 866 11.79 23.04 3.60
C VAL A 866 11.65 24.32 4.41
N ILE A 867 10.69 24.37 5.33
CA ILE A 867 10.47 25.49 6.25
C ILE A 867 9.78 25.02 7.52
N PHE A 868 10.07 25.74 8.59
CA PHE A 868 9.50 25.59 9.91
C PHE A 868 8.82 26.88 10.42
N ALA A 869 7.48 26.85 10.50
CA ALA A 869 6.45 27.85 10.87
C ALA A 869 5.95 28.11 12.32
N GLY A 870 6.54 28.98 13.16
CA GLY A 870 6.32 29.06 14.63
C GLY A 870 4.89 28.91 15.18
N ASN A 871 3.91 29.59 14.59
CA ASN A 871 2.49 29.47 14.92
C ASN A 871 1.60 29.86 13.71
N ASN A 872 0.28 29.69 13.85
CA ASN A 872 -0.71 30.14 12.87
C ASN A 872 -1.51 31.30 13.46
N GLU A 873 -1.32 32.48 12.90
CA GLU A 873 -2.12 33.68 13.16
C GLU A 873 -2.08 34.19 14.61
N ASP A 874 -1.17 33.75 15.48
CA ASP A 874 -1.15 34.23 16.86
C ASP A 874 -0.69 35.69 16.95
N TYR A 875 0.16 36.15 16.03
CA TYR A 875 0.46 37.59 15.89
C TYR A 875 -0.76 38.36 15.39
N GLN A 876 -1.60 37.78 14.54
CA GLN A 876 -2.86 38.40 14.13
C GLN A 876 -3.90 38.45 15.25
N ILE A 877 -3.92 37.44 16.14
CA ILE A 877 -4.66 37.50 17.39
C ILE A 877 -4.19 38.69 18.20
N ALA A 878 -2.88 38.81 18.43
CA ALA A 878 -2.31 39.94 19.18
C ALA A 878 -2.68 41.30 18.56
N GLU A 879 -2.59 41.45 17.24
CA GLU A 879 -3.00 42.66 16.52
C GLU A 879 -4.52 42.93 16.67
N SER A 880 -5.37 41.90 16.50
CA SER A 880 -6.83 42.03 16.54
C SER A 880 -7.36 42.42 17.93
N PHE A 881 -6.76 41.88 18.98
CA PHE A 881 -7.06 42.20 20.38
C PHE A 881 -6.26 43.40 20.91
N LYS A 882 -5.43 44.03 20.05
CA LYS A 882 -4.62 45.21 20.38
C LYS A 882 -3.69 44.99 21.59
N LEU A 883 -3.06 43.81 21.64
CA LEU A 883 -2.02 43.51 22.62
C LEU A 883 -0.77 44.36 22.37
N GLU A 884 0.10 44.48 23.37
CA GLU A 884 1.35 45.25 23.26
C GLU A 884 2.35 44.46 22.42
N LEU A 885 2.51 44.90 21.17
CA LEU A 885 3.36 44.24 20.18
C LEU A 885 4.31 45.24 19.55
N ASP A 886 5.54 45.29 20.05
CA ASP A 886 6.64 46.01 19.42
C ASP A 886 7.52 45.04 18.63
N TYR A 887 7.30 44.99 17.31
CA TYR A 887 8.09 44.17 16.39
C TYR A 887 9.57 44.56 16.32
N SER A 888 9.96 45.74 16.80
CA SER A 888 11.36 46.19 16.82
C SER A 888 12.11 45.76 18.08
N ASP A 889 11.40 45.43 19.16
CA ASP A 889 12.01 44.95 20.40
C ASP A 889 12.38 43.47 20.26
N GLU A 890 13.66 43.19 20.06
CA GLU A 890 14.21 41.84 19.97
C GLU A 890 15.02 41.42 21.20
N THR A 891 14.90 42.10 22.34
CA THR A 891 15.78 41.84 23.50
C THR A 891 15.08 41.67 24.84
N SER A 892 13.89 42.24 25.00
CA SER A 892 13.14 42.14 26.26
C SER A 892 12.69 40.71 26.57
N ASP A 893 12.43 40.46 27.85
CA ASP A 893 11.77 39.24 28.30
C ASP A 893 10.26 39.33 28.08
N PHE A 894 9.80 38.75 26.97
CA PHE A 894 8.40 38.78 26.58
C PHE A 894 7.46 38.06 27.55
N ARG A 895 7.96 37.22 28.47
CA ARG A 895 7.12 36.52 29.46
C ARG A 895 6.37 37.48 30.40
N THR A 896 6.83 38.72 30.50
CA THR A 896 6.23 39.77 31.33
C THR A 896 5.24 40.67 30.58
N THR A 897 5.11 40.50 29.26
CA THR A 897 4.18 41.28 28.44
C THR A 897 2.80 40.63 28.42
N ASN A 898 1.81 41.34 27.86
CA ASN A 898 0.49 40.78 27.61
C ASN A 898 0.45 39.84 26.38
N PHE A 899 1.57 39.54 25.72
CA PHE A 899 1.67 38.51 24.68
C PHE A 899 2.87 37.58 24.95
N PRO A 900 2.81 36.78 26.04
CA PRO A 900 3.95 36.00 26.51
C PRO A 900 4.38 34.89 25.53
N ALA A 901 3.47 34.40 24.68
CA ALA A 901 3.73 33.44 23.62
C ALA A 901 4.89 33.86 22.68
N ARG A 902 5.15 35.17 22.54
CA ARG A 902 6.27 35.70 21.77
C ARG A 902 7.63 35.14 22.21
N TYR A 903 7.80 34.87 23.51
CA TYR A 903 9.02 34.23 24.03
C TYR A 903 9.22 32.83 23.41
N ILE A 904 8.13 32.10 23.19
CA ILE A 904 8.17 30.78 22.58
C ILE A 904 8.61 30.90 21.11
N TYR A 905 8.00 31.82 20.37
CA TYR A 905 8.19 31.98 18.92
C TYR A 905 9.52 32.60 18.53
N GLU A 906 10.11 33.45 19.38
CA GLU A 906 11.32 34.21 19.08
C GLU A 906 12.56 33.79 19.89
N ARG A 907 12.41 32.89 20.88
CA ARG A 907 13.54 32.38 21.69
C ARG A 907 13.61 30.86 21.68
N VAL A 908 12.58 30.19 22.21
CA VAL A 908 12.62 28.74 22.46
C VAL A 908 12.69 27.99 21.14
N LEU A 909 11.74 28.23 20.25
CA LEU A 909 11.64 27.56 18.95
C LEU A 909 12.86 27.74 18.03
N PRO A 910 13.28 28.97 17.69
CA PRO A 910 14.41 29.15 16.80
C PRO A 910 15.69 28.51 17.37
N ALA A 911 15.90 28.57 18.69
CA ALA A 911 17.07 27.95 19.33
C ALA A 911 17.05 26.42 19.21
N VAL A 912 15.88 25.78 19.34
CA VAL A 912 15.75 24.32 19.16
C VAL A 912 15.96 23.93 17.70
N VAL A 913 15.35 24.66 16.76
CA VAL A 913 15.53 24.38 15.32
C VAL A 913 16.98 24.56 14.90
N GLU A 914 17.65 25.65 15.26
CA GLU A 914 19.06 25.91 14.94
C GLU A 914 20.01 24.85 15.52
N LYS A 915 19.68 24.31 16.71
CA LYS A 915 20.49 23.26 17.36
C LYS A 915 20.40 21.93 16.63
N PHE A 916 19.21 21.53 16.17
CA PHE A 916 18.94 20.18 15.68
C PHE A 916 18.73 20.07 14.16
N SER A 917 18.56 21.18 13.43
CA SER A 917 18.28 21.20 11.99
C SER A 917 18.92 22.41 11.30
N ASP A 918 19.19 22.29 9.99
CA ASP A 918 19.69 23.38 9.14
C ASP A 918 18.58 24.02 8.28
N ILE A 919 17.31 23.64 8.50
CA ILE A 919 16.15 24.15 7.76
C ILE A 919 15.74 25.53 8.29
N HIS A 920 15.25 26.40 7.41
CA HIS A 920 14.81 27.75 7.76
C HIS A 920 13.64 27.75 8.76
N TYR A 921 13.75 28.60 9.79
CA TYR A 921 12.69 28.88 10.76
C TYR A 921 12.06 30.26 10.50
N HIS A 922 10.74 30.30 10.46
CA HIS A 922 9.89 31.46 10.23
C HIS A 922 8.96 31.64 11.43
N ARG A 923 8.86 32.85 11.99
CA ARG A 923 8.32 33.07 13.35
C ARG A 923 6.81 32.81 13.50
N SER A 924 6.03 33.02 12.44
CA SER A 924 4.57 32.83 12.40
C SER A 924 4.10 32.80 10.95
N SER A 925 2.93 32.26 10.68
CA SER A 925 2.25 32.38 9.39
C SER A 925 0.85 32.98 9.63
N PRO A 926 0.57 34.22 9.18
CA PRO A 926 1.43 35.10 8.38
C PRO A 926 2.44 35.90 9.21
N TYR A 927 3.62 36.19 8.64
CA TYR A 927 4.62 37.06 9.27
C TYR A 927 5.45 37.86 8.25
N SER A 928 5.37 39.18 8.34
CA SER A 928 6.05 40.10 7.42
C SER A 928 7.48 40.47 7.84
N GLY A 929 7.81 40.38 9.14
CA GLY A 929 9.11 40.76 9.69
C GLY A 929 9.45 42.25 9.56
N GLN A 930 10.69 42.63 9.90
CA GLN A 930 11.23 44.00 9.76
C GLN A 930 10.37 45.12 10.39
N GLY A 931 9.75 44.86 11.54
CA GLY A 931 8.92 45.88 12.20
C GLY A 931 7.55 46.11 11.55
N ARG A 932 7.14 45.29 10.58
CA ARG A 932 5.88 45.46 9.83
C ARG A 932 4.76 44.58 10.39
N PRO A 933 3.50 45.04 10.31
CA PRO A 933 2.35 44.25 10.71
C PRO A 933 2.19 43.03 9.79
N THR A 934 1.51 41.99 10.28
CA THR A 934 1.32 40.72 9.54
C THR A 934 0.52 40.85 8.23
N THR A 935 -0.12 42.00 8.03
CA THR A 935 -0.97 42.30 6.87
C THR A 935 -0.22 43.05 5.75
N ASP A 936 1.09 43.28 5.91
CA ASP A 936 1.91 43.93 4.90
C ASP A 936 1.97 43.09 3.62
N ARG A 937 1.75 43.74 2.47
CA ARG A 937 1.67 43.05 1.16
C ARG A 937 3.02 42.99 0.44
N THR A 938 4.07 43.54 1.02
CA THR A 938 5.39 43.71 0.41
C THR A 938 6.45 42.79 0.99
N LEU A 939 6.19 42.16 2.15
CA LEU A 939 7.13 41.29 2.86
C LEU A 939 6.44 40.01 3.36
N GLY A 940 7.14 38.88 3.25
CA GLY A 940 6.74 37.61 3.85
C GLY A 940 5.54 36.93 3.19
N ASP A 941 4.82 36.14 3.99
CA ASP A 941 3.59 35.46 3.62
C ASP A 941 2.34 36.19 4.15
N LEU A 942 1.18 35.92 3.53
CA LEU A 942 -0.06 36.63 3.83
C LEU A 942 -1.25 35.65 3.83
N HIS A 943 -2.15 35.82 4.81
CA HIS A 943 -3.46 35.17 4.80
C HIS A 943 -4.52 36.15 4.26
N GLN A 944 -5.11 35.83 3.11
CA GLN A 944 -6.15 36.63 2.48
C GLN A 944 -7.50 35.91 2.52
N TRP A 945 -8.35 36.28 3.49
CA TRP A 945 -9.65 35.67 3.74
C TRP A 945 -10.81 36.21 2.87
N ASN A 946 -10.60 37.28 2.09
CA ASN A 946 -11.66 37.93 1.28
C ASN A 946 -11.81 37.39 -0.16
N ALA A 947 -11.11 36.31 -0.54
CA ALA A 947 -11.11 35.82 -1.91
C ALA A 947 -12.12 34.69 -2.13
N GLU A 948 -13.37 35.03 -2.43
CA GLU A 948 -14.43 34.04 -2.78
C GLU A 948 -14.24 33.40 -4.18
N THR A 949 -13.13 33.68 -4.88
CA THR A 949 -12.86 33.19 -6.24
C THR A 949 -11.48 32.52 -6.35
N LEU A 950 -11.35 31.30 -5.83
CA LEU A 950 -10.08 30.53 -5.78
C LEU A 950 -9.36 30.45 -7.14
N ALA A 951 -10.08 30.14 -8.22
CA ALA A 951 -9.49 30.05 -9.55
C ALA A 951 -8.87 31.38 -10.03
N SER A 952 -9.56 32.50 -9.77
CA SER A 952 -9.02 33.82 -10.11
C SER A 952 -7.80 34.18 -9.30
N ALA A 953 -7.75 33.81 -8.01
CA ALA A 953 -6.59 34.04 -7.15
C ALA A 953 -5.35 33.31 -7.69
N TYR A 954 -5.42 31.99 -7.87
CA TYR A 954 -4.29 31.19 -8.40
C TYR A 954 -3.81 31.71 -9.75
N ARG A 955 -4.74 31.99 -10.66
CA ARG A 955 -4.44 32.44 -12.02
C ARG A 955 -3.77 33.81 -12.07
N LEU A 956 -4.24 34.76 -11.25
CA LEU A 956 -3.66 36.11 -11.18
C LEU A 956 -2.34 36.12 -10.42
N TRP A 957 -2.22 35.37 -9.33
CA TRP A 957 -0.96 35.22 -8.60
C TRP A 957 0.09 34.49 -9.42
N ARG A 958 -0.29 33.50 -10.22
CA ARG A 958 0.63 32.85 -11.14
C ARG A 958 1.06 33.75 -12.30
N ARG A 959 0.22 34.69 -12.75
CA ARG A 959 0.61 35.74 -13.72
C ARG A 959 1.80 36.57 -13.19
N ASN A 960 1.87 36.77 -11.88
CA ASN A 960 2.91 37.54 -11.20
C ASN A 960 4.26 36.80 -11.04
N TRP A 961 4.36 35.56 -11.52
CA TRP A 961 5.62 34.82 -11.57
C TRP A 961 6.36 35.10 -12.88
N CYS A 962 7.07 36.24 -12.96
CA CYS A 962 7.68 36.76 -14.20
C CYS A 962 9.20 36.55 -14.29
N GLY A 963 9.76 35.61 -13.53
CA GLY A 963 11.19 35.29 -13.52
C GLY A 963 12.05 36.22 -12.64
N LYS A 964 13.37 36.07 -12.71
CA LYS A 964 14.32 36.57 -11.69
C LYS A 964 14.29 38.09 -11.44
N GLY A 965 13.92 38.45 -10.22
CA GLY A 965 13.71 39.81 -9.73
C GLY A 965 12.30 40.34 -9.99
N LYS A 966 11.41 39.58 -10.62
CA LYS A 966 10.02 39.94 -10.91
C LYS A 966 9.05 38.85 -10.44
N GLU A 967 9.45 38.07 -9.44
CA GLU A 967 8.62 37.08 -8.77
C GLU A 967 7.71 37.72 -7.72
N TYR A 968 6.80 38.60 -8.16
CA TYR A 968 5.95 39.39 -7.26
C TYR A 968 5.00 38.52 -6.43
N THR A 969 4.70 37.31 -6.88
CA THR A 969 4.01 36.28 -6.10
C THR A 969 4.61 34.92 -6.40
N ALA A 970 5.11 34.25 -5.36
CA ALA A 970 5.89 33.02 -5.49
C ALA A 970 5.15 31.74 -5.09
N GLY A 971 3.91 31.86 -4.61
CA GLY A 971 3.12 30.71 -4.24
C GLY A 971 1.68 31.07 -3.88
N ALA A 972 0.85 30.03 -3.80
CA ALA A 972 -0.55 30.09 -3.45
C ALA A 972 -0.95 28.78 -2.77
N LEU A 973 -1.31 28.85 -1.49
CA LEU A 973 -1.77 27.71 -0.69
C LEU A 973 -3.21 27.94 -0.25
N VAL A 974 -4.17 27.17 -0.75
CA VAL A 974 -5.59 27.33 -0.43
C VAL A 974 -5.89 26.81 0.97
N TRP A 975 -6.68 27.54 1.73
CA TRP A 975 -7.37 27.02 2.92
C TRP A 975 -8.70 26.41 2.46
N GLN A 976 -8.89 25.09 2.42
CA GLN A 976 -7.97 23.99 2.80
C GLN A 976 -8.14 22.78 1.85
N ILE A 977 -7.29 21.74 1.94
CA ILE A 977 -7.41 20.53 1.09
C ILE A 977 -8.49 19.57 1.55
N ASN A 978 -8.52 19.26 2.85
CA ASN A 978 -9.23 18.11 3.42
C ASN A 978 -10.16 18.50 4.57
N ASP A 979 -10.99 17.54 5.00
CA ASP A 979 -11.92 17.66 6.14
C ASP A 979 -11.64 16.58 7.18
N CYS A 980 -11.79 16.88 8.48
CA CYS A 980 -11.66 15.91 9.58
C CYS A 980 -12.96 15.14 9.88
N TRP A 981 -14.07 15.54 9.27
CA TRP A 981 -15.40 14.94 9.40
C TRP A 981 -16.34 15.46 8.28
N PRO A 982 -17.50 14.83 8.03
CA PRO A 982 -18.45 15.32 7.03
C PRO A 982 -19.08 16.68 7.43
N VAL A 983 -18.70 17.77 6.76
CA VAL A 983 -19.08 19.14 7.15
C VAL A 983 -19.14 20.10 5.95
N THR A 984 -19.74 21.28 6.17
CA THR A 984 -19.55 22.43 5.28
C THR A 984 -18.31 23.21 5.71
N SER A 985 -17.30 23.25 4.85
CA SER A 985 -16.01 23.89 5.10
C SER A 985 -15.44 24.50 3.81
N TRP A 986 -14.26 25.10 3.92
CA TRP A 986 -13.46 25.55 2.79
C TRP A 986 -12.67 24.43 2.08
N ALA A 987 -12.82 23.17 2.49
CA ALA A 987 -12.05 22.07 1.92
C ALA A 987 -12.40 21.88 0.44
N ILE A 988 -11.39 21.78 -0.43
CA ILE A 988 -11.60 21.53 -1.86
C ILE A 988 -11.86 20.05 -2.19
N VAL A 989 -11.65 19.15 -1.22
CA VAL A 989 -12.01 17.73 -1.27
C VAL A 989 -12.72 17.40 0.05
N ASP A 990 -13.83 16.66 0.01
CA ASP A 990 -14.57 16.31 1.23
C ASP A 990 -13.94 15.15 2.02
N TYR A 991 -14.45 14.92 3.24
CA TYR A 991 -13.99 13.85 4.15
C TYR A 991 -13.88 12.45 3.51
N PHE A 992 -14.72 12.15 2.51
CA PHE A 992 -14.77 10.86 1.83
C PHE A 992 -13.88 10.80 0.58
N LEU A 993 -12.88 11.69 0.48
CA LEU A 993 -11.97 11.80 -0.65
C LEU A 993 -12.65 12.19 -1.96
N ARG A 994 -13.80 12.87 -1.92
CA ARG A 994 -14.51 13.31 -3.14
C ARG A 994 -14.10 14.73 -3.51
N PRO A 995 -13.41 14.94 -4.64
CA PRO A 995 -12.97 16.27 -5.03
C PRO A 995 -14.17 17.16 -5.40
N LYS A 996 -14.22 18.36 -4.83
CA LYS A 996 -15.25 19.37 -5.11
C LYS A 996 -14.86 20.15 -6.38
N PRO A 997 -15.78 20.88 -7.03
CA PRO A 997 -15.48 21.73 -8.19
C PRO A 997 -14.24 22.63 -8.05
N ALA A 998 -14.00 23.16 -6.85
CA ALA A 998 -12.84 23.99 -6.54
C ALA A 998 -11.50 23.28 -6.78
N TYR A 999 -11.41 21.98 -6.47
CA TYR A 999 -10.21 21.18 -6.69
C TYR A 999 -9.83 21.15 -8.18
N PHE A 1000 -10.79 20.87 -9.06
CA PHE A 1000 -10.54 20.81 -10.50
C PHE A 1000 -10.23 22.18 -11.11
N ALA A 1001 -10.78 23.25 -10.54
CA ALA A 1001 -10.43 24.61 -10.95
C ALA A 1001 -8.96 24.92 -10.60
N ILE A 1002 -8.52 24.65 -9.37
CA ILE A 1002 -7.13 24.84 -8.95
C ILE A 1002 -6.19 23.94 -9.76
N ALA A 1003 -6.57 22.68 -9.99
CA ALA A 1003 -5.79 21.73 -10.78
C ALA A 1003 -5.53 22.23 -12.21
N ARG A 1004 -6.51 22.91 -12.83
CA ARG A 1004 -6.36 23.54 -14.14
C ARG A 1004 -5.39 24.73 -14.09
N GLU A 1005 -5.50 25.57 -13.07
CA GLU A 1005 -4.64 26.76 -12.91
C GLU A 1005 -3.20 26.45 -12.50
N LEU A 1006 -2.93 25.23 -12.00
CA LEU A 1006 -1.60 24.75 -11.64
C LEU A 1006 -0.95 23.83 -12.69
N ARG A 1007 -1.60 23.58 -13.84
CA ARG A 1007 -0.98 22.78 -14.93
C ARG A 1007 0.35 23.38 -15.39
N PRO A 1008 1.31 22.58 -15.90
CA PRO A 1008 2.61 23.09 -16.36
C PRO A 1008 2.53 24.29 -17.31
N TYR A 1009 1.54 24.27 -18.20
CA TYR A 1009 1.22 25.36 -19.13
C TYR A 1009 -0.23 25.81 -18.90
N THR A 1010 -0.46 27.12 -18.77
CA THR A 1010 -1.83 27.68 -18.66
C THR A 1010 -2.02 28.94 -19.49
N VAL A 1011 -3.27 29.21 -19.83
CA VAL A 1011 -3.73 30.47 -20.43
C VAL A 1011 -4.73 31.13 -19.50
N GLY A 1012 -4.52 32.40 -19.19
CA GLY A 1012 -5.44 33.21 -18.38
C GLY A 1012 -5.99 34.38 -19.19
N MET A 1013 -7.18 34.85 -18.82
CA MET A 1013 -7.81 36.03 -19.41
C MET A 1013 -8.53 36.87 -18.38
N THR A 1014 -8.42 38.20 -18.50
CA THR A 1014 -9.24 39.15 -17.75
C THR A 1014 -9.85 40.15 -18.70
N ARG A 1015 -11.07 40.59 -18.39
CA ARG A 1015 -11.73 41.71 -19.06
C ARG A 1015 -11.87 42.87 -18.09
N LYS A 1016 -11.57 44.08 -18.54
CA LYS A 1016 -11.70 45.31 -17.75
C LYS A 1016 -12.38 46.38 -18.58
N ASP A 1017 -13.26 47.14 -17.97
CA ASP A 1017 -13.82 48.34 -18.60
C ASP A 1017 -12.86 49.51 -18.39
N LYS A 1018 -12.33 50.05 -19.49
CA LYS A 1018 -11.52 51.27 -19.51
C LYS A 1018 -12.46 52.44 -19.79
N THR A 1019 -12.56 53.36 -18.85
CA THR A 1019 -13.31 54.61 -19.04
C THR A 1019 -12.35 55.72 -19.43
N GLU A 1020 -12.56 56.36 -20.58
CA GLU A 1020 -11.80 57.54 -21.00
C GLU A 1020 -12.69 58.78 -21.00
N TYR A 1021 -12.19 59.84 -20.38
CA TYR A 1021 -12.81 61.16 -20.36
C TYR A 1021 -12.10 62.06 -21.39
N PRO A 1022 -12.82 62.93 -22.12
CA PRO A 1022 -12.21 63.85 -23.09
C PRO A 1022 -11.19 64.82 -22.48
N ASP A 1023 -11.40 65.20 -21.21
CA ASP A 1023 -10.57 66.11 -20.43
C ASP A 1023 -10.87 65.94 -18.93
N ASP A 1024 -10.03 66.52 -18.06
CA ASP A 1024 -10.10 66.41 -16.60
C ASP A 1024 -11.34 67.09 -15.96
N LEU A 1025 -12.08 67.89 -16.71
CA LEU A 1025 -13.26 68.63 -16.24
C LEU A 1025 -14.58 67.98 -16.71
N SER A 1026 -14.53 67.03 -17.64
CA SER A 1026 -15.67 66.43 -18.31
C SER A 1026 -16.15 65.14 -17.64
N ALA A 1027 -16.83 65.22 -16.48
CA ALA A 1027 -17.39 64.03 -15.80
C ALA A 1027 -18.63 63.42 -16.49
N ALA A 1028 -19.31 64.17 -17.37
CA ALA A 1028 -20.58 63.77 -18.00
C ALA A 1028 -20.42 63.08 -19.37
N LYS A 1029 -19.25 63.20 -20.02
CA LYS A 1029 -18.96 62.60 -21.32
C LYS A 1029 -17.77 61.66 -21.15
N PHE A 1030 -17.98 60.39 -21.44
CA PHE A 1030 -16.92 59.39 -21.41
C PHE A 1030 -17.23 58.27 -22.40
N THR A 1031 -16.19 57.54 -22.80
CA THR A 1031 -16.32 56.26 -23.48
C THR A 1031 -15.94 55.15 -22.52
N ILE A 1032 -16.65 54.02 -22.59
CA ILE A 1032 -16.28 52.79 -21.89
C ILE A 1032 -15.97 51.74 -22.94
N GLU A 1033 -14.72 51.32 -22.99
CA GLU A 1033 -14.25 50.21 -23.81
C GLU A 1033 -13.96 48.99 -22.95
N SER A 1034 -14.48 47.82 -23.34
CA SER A 1034 -14.10 46.58 -22.68
C SER A 1034 -12.80 46.05 -23.29
N VAL A 1035 -11.75 46.02 -22.48
CA VAL A 1035 -10.41 45.58 -22.84
C VAL A 1035 -10.20 44.14 -22.35
N LEU A 1036 -9.69 43.29 -23.23
CA LEU A 1036 -9.28 41.92 -22.96
C LEU A 1036 -7.76 41.84 -22.82
N GLU A 1037 -7.28 41.23 -21.74
CA GLU A 1037 -5.88 40.86 -21.56
C GLU A 1037 -5.77 39.33 -21.48
N ILE A 1038 -4.89 38.76 -22.31
CA ILE A 1038 -4.61 37.32 -22.37
C ILE A 1038 -3.13 37.10 -22.03
N TRP A 1039 -2.86 36.19 -21.10
CA TRP A 1039 -1.51 35.80 -20.71
C TRP A 1039 -1.35 34.29 -20.71
N GLY A 1040 -0.10 33.84 -20.84
CA GLY A 1040 0.29 32.43 -20.71
C GLY A 1040 1.27 32.27 -19.55
N THR A 1041 1.25 31.12 -18.87
CA THR A 1041 2.29 30.79 -17.89
C THR A 1041 2.92 29.44 -18.20
N ASN A 1042 4.23 29.32 -17.96
CA ASN A 1042 5.03 28.10 -18.08
C ASN A 1042 5.76 27.90 -16.75
N SER A 1043 5.49 26.77 -16.07
CA SER A 1043 6.16 26.40 -14.82
C SER A 1043 7.23 25.32 -14.99
N THR A 1044 7.51 24.91 -16.23
CA THR A 1044 8.59 23.97 -16.54
C THR A 1044 9.93 24.71 -16.68
N LEU A 1045 11.03 23.95 -16.66
CA LEU A 1045 12.38 24.49 -16.86
C LEU A 1045 12.75 24.70 -18.34
N LEU A 1046 11.91 24.24 -19.26
CA LEU A 1046 12.17 24.28 -20.69
C LEU A 1046 11.37 25.40 -21.33
N GLU A 1047 12.02 26.12 -22.25
CA GLU A 1047 11.29 27.02 -23.13
C GLU A 1047 10.38 26.21 -24.06
N LYS A 1048 9.17 26.72 -24.27
CA LYS A 1048 8.16 26.08 -25.10
C LYS A 1048 7.46 27.16 -25.93
N GLN A 1049 7.32 26.92 -27.23
CA GLN A 1049 6.47 27.73 -28.11
C GLN A 1049 5.06 27.14 -28.15
N ALA A 1050 4.05 27.98 -28.37
CA ALA A 1050 2.67 27.53 -28.47
C ALA A 1050 1.88 28.40 -29.45
N VAL A 1051 0.78 27.85 -29.98
CA VAL A 1051 -0.19 28.61 -30.77
C VAL A 1051 -1.34 29.02 -29.86
N LEU A 1052 -1.54 30.32 -29.69
CA LEU A 1052 -2.74 30.86 -29.08
C LEU A 1052 -3.85 30.88 -30.13
N GLU A 1053 -4.94 30.18 -29.87
CA GLU A 1053 -6.18 30.26 -30.63
C GLU A 1053 -7.26 30.90 -29.77
N VAL A 1054 -7.90 31.96 -30.27
CA VAL A 1054 -8.97 32.66 -29.56
C VAL A 1054 -10.23 32.66 -30.42
N THR A 1055 -11.34 32.26 -29.80
CA THR A 1055 -12.67 32.29 -30.42
C THR A 1055 -13.64 33.06 -29.52
N SER A 1056 -14.33 34.05 -30.08
CA SER A 1056 -15.36 34.84 -29.42
C SER A 1056 -16.75 34.43 -29.93
N PHE A 1057 -17.72 34.37 -29.03
CA PHE A 1057 -19.10 33.98 -29.30
C PHE A 1057 -20.05 35.02 -28.71
N ASP A 1058 -21.06 35.44 -29.46
CA ASP A 1058 -22.21 36.13 -28.89
C ASP A 1058 -23.21 35.08 -28.36
N LEU A 1059 -23.61 35.16 -27.09
CA LEU A 1059 -24.52 34.17 -26.49
C LEU A 1059 -25.92 34.17 -27.15
N TYR A 1060 -26.33 35.33 -27.69
CA TYR A 1060 -27.69 35.57 -28.17
C TYR A 1060 -27.82 35.52 -29.70
N SER A 1061 -26.72 35.43 -30.44
CA SER A 1061 -26.73 35.38 -31.91
C SER A 1061 -25.72 34.34 -32.43
N ASP A 1062 -25.76 34.06 -33.73
CA ASP A 1062 -24.79 33.13 -34.36
C ASP A 1062 -23.44 33.80 -34.67
N TRP A 1063 -23.21 35.03 -34.18
CA TRP A 1063 -21.98 35.75 -34.43
C TRP A 1063 -20.79 35.08 -33.71
N THR A 1064 -19.72 34.85 -34.47
CA THR A 1064 -18.45 34.33 -33.95
C THR A 1064 -17.27 35.05 -34.58
N ASN A 1065 -16.15 35.11 -33.85
CA ASN A 1065 -14.88 35.63 -34.35
C ASN A 1065 -13.74 34.71 -33.91
N LYS A 1066 -12.83 34.35 -34.81
CA LYS A 1066 -11.72 33.43 -34.54
C LYS A 1066 -10.41 33.95 -35.11
N TRP A 1067 -9.33 33.83 -34.33
CA TRP A 1067 -7.96 34.13 -34.78
C TRP A 1067 -6.93 33.24 -34.08
N THR A 1068 -5.75 33.10 -34.70
CA THR A 1068 -4.60 32.36 -34.17
C THR A 1068 -3.34 33.21 -34.20
N LYS A 1069 -2.41 32.97 -33.26
CA LYS A 1069 -1.12 33.66 -33.17
C LYS A 1069 -0.08 32.75 -32.55
N GLN A 1070 1.13 32.72 -33.11
CA GLN A 1070 2.31 32.11 -32.47
C GLN A 1070 2.74 32.97 -31.28
N VAL A 1071 2.92 32.37 -30.12
CA VAL A 1071 3.20 33.10 -28.87
C VAL A 1071 4.27 32.42 -28.02
N SER A 1072 5.04 33.25 -27.32
CA SER A 1072 5.82 32.88 -26.14
C SER A 1072 5.04 33.25 -24.87
N TYR A 1073 5.30 32.56 -23.76
CA TYR A 1073 4.60 32.73 -22.49
C TYR A 1073 4.80 34.14 -21.88
N HIS A 1074 3.97 34.51 -20.88
CA HIS A 1074 3.72 35.84 -20.30
C HIS A 1074 2.61 36.65 -21.00
N GLU A 1075 2.89 37.75 -21.70
CA GLU A 1075 1.84 38.60 -22.28
C GLU A 1075 1.52 38.24 -23.73
N LEU A 1076 0.36 37.60 -23.98
CA LEU A 1076 0.03 37.06 -25.30
C LEU A 1076 -0.73 38.06 -26.17
N HIS A 1077 -1.69 38.77 -25.56
CA HIS A 1077 -2.56 39.74 -26.23
C HIS A 1077 -3.16 40.77 -25.27
N LYS A 1078 -3.27 42.03 -25.73
CA LYS A 1078 -4.02 43.10 -25.10
C LYS A 1078 -4.76 43.90 -26.18
N GLY A 1079 -6.08 44.01 -26.08
CA GLY A 1079 -6.91 44.64 -27.11
C GLY A 1079 -8.36 44.79 -26.67
N THR A 1080 -9.22 45.33 -27.53
CA THR A 1080 -10.66 45.40 -27.26
C THR A 1080 -11.32 44.02 -27.38
N VAL A 1081 -12.37 43.77 -26.60
CA VAL A 1081 -13.16 42.53 -26.73
C VAL A 1081 -13.81 42.50 -28.12
N PRO A 1082 -13.53 41.49 -28.96
CA PRO A 1082 -14.09 41.43 -30.32
C PRO A 1082 -15.63 41.51 -30.30
N GLY A 1083 -16.21 42.37 -31.15
CA GLY A 1083 -17.65 42.53 -31.27
C GLY A 1083 -18.34 43.32 -30.14
N GLN A 1084 -17.58 43.80 -29.16
CA GLN A 1084 -18.10 44.64 -28.08
C GLN A 1084 -18.21 46.11 -28.52
N PRO A 1085 -19.40 46.74 -28.43
CA PRO A 1085 -19.55 48.16 -28.75
C PRO A 1085 -18.89 49.06 -27.70
N ILE A 1086 -18.35 50.20 -28.14
CA ILE A 1086 -17.95 51.30 -27.26
C ILE A 1086 -19.22 51.87 -26.63
N ARG A 1087 -19.25 51.96 -25.30
CA ARG A 1087 -20.39 52.52 -24.58
C ARG A 1087 -20.14 53.99 -24.24
N HIS A 1088 -21.19 54.80 -24.28
CA HIS A 1088 -21.14 56.22 -23.93
C HIS A 1088 -21.86 56.53 -22.61
N LYS A 1089 -22.57 55.55 -22.04
CA LYS A 1089 -23.29 55.66 -20.77
C LYS A 1089 -23.16 54.36 -19.97
N LYS A 1090 -23.09 54.45 -18.64
CA LYS A 1090 -23.06 53.28 -17.75
C LYS A 1090 -24.32 52.40 -17.85
N SER A 1091 -25.45 52.97 -18.27
CA SER A 1091 -26.72 52.26 -18.45
C SER A 1091 -26.77 51.40 -19.72
N GLU A 1092 -25.82 51.57 -20.65
CA GLU A 1092 -25.77 50.74 -21.86
C GLU A 1092 -25.32 49.32 -21.49
N VAL A 1093 -26.17 48.34 -21.82
CA VAL A 1093 -25.93 46.94 -21.48
C VAL A 1093 -24.87 46.37 -22.42
N PRO A 1094 -23.75 45.82 -21.89
CA PRO A 1094 -22.74 45.19 -22.72
C PRO A 1094 -23.31 43.95 -23.42
N ARG A 1095 -22.83 43.64 -24.63
CA ARG A 1095 -23.15 42.36 -25.28
C ARG A 1095 -22.59 41.19 -24.46
N ALA A 1096 -23.30 40.07 -24.48
CA ALA A 1096 -22.86 38.86 -23.78
C ALA A 1096 -21.83 38.09 -24.63
N ILE A 1097 -20.64 38.67 -24.80
CA ILE A 1097 -19.55 38.05 -25.56
C ILE A 1097 -18.74 37.13 -24.65
N ILE A 1098 -18.72 35.83 -24.97
CA ILE A 1098 -17.86 34.81 -24.36
C ILE A 1098 -16.60 34.70 -25.19
N VAL A 1099 -15.44 34.79 -24.55
CA VAL A 1099 -14.14 34.62 -25.23
C VAL A 1099 -13.51 33.34 -24.72
N SER A 1100 -13.18 32.40 -25.62
CA SER A 1100 -12.46 31.17 -25.33
C SER A 1100 -11.05 31.25 -25.90
N ALA A 1101 -10.05 30.94 -25.07
CA ALA A 1101 -8.66 30.85 -25.49
C ALA A 1101 -8.14 29.42 -25.29
N ARG A 1102 -7.43 28.90 -26.29
CA ARG A 1102 -6.72 27.62 -26.26
C ARG A 1102 -5.25 27.86 -26.55
N LEU A 1103 -4.37 27.26 -25.75
CA LEU A 1103 -2.96 27.10 -26.10
C LEU A 1103 -2.78 25.72 -26.71
N LEU A 1104 -2.28 25.69 -27.94
CA LEU A 1104 -2.01 24.49 -28.70
C LEU A 1104 -0.50 24.23 -28.79
N ASP A 1105 -0.11 22.97 -28.71
CA ASP A 1105 1.25 22.52 -28.99
C ASP A 1105 1.48 22.38 -30.53
N GLU A 1106 2.70 22.06 -30.94
CA GLU A 1106 3.11 21.86 -32.34
C GLU A 1106 2.33 20.75 -33.04
N ASP A 1107 1.90 19.72 -32.30
CA ASP A 1107 1.05 18.63 -32.79
C ASP A 1107 -0.46 18.96 -32.78
N ALA A 1108 -0.80 20.23 -32.50
CA ALA A 1108 -2.16 20.74 -32.30
C ALA A 1108 -2.90 20.16 -31.08
N SER A 1109 -2.22 19.48 -30.15
CA SER A 1109 -2.80 19.10 -28.87
C SER A 1109 -3.08 20.31 -27.98
N VAL A 1110 -4.16 20.27 -27.19
CA VAL A 1110 -4.55 21.39 -26.32
C VAL A 1110 -3.78 21.31 -25.01
N LEU A 1111 -2.81 22.21 -24.81
CA LEU A 1111 -2.04 22.34 -23.57
C LEU A 1111 -2.90 22.90 -22.43
N SER A 1112 -3.67 23.95 -22.72
CA SER A 1112 -4.58 24.56 -21.77
C SER A 1112 -5.69 25.34 -22.46
N ARG A 1113 -6.76 25.61 -21.72
CA ARG A 1113 -7.89 26.39 -22.18
C ARG A 1113 -8.47 27.22 -21.05
N TYR A 1114 -9.02 28.37 -21.38
CA TYR A 1114 -9.77 29.18 -20.44
C TYR A 1114 -10.89 29.91 -21.19
N SER A 1115 -12.05 30.05 -20.55
CA SER A 1115 -13.17 30.81 -21.09
C SER A 1115 -13.49 31.98 -20.18
N ASN A 1116 -13.57 33.17 -20.77
CA ASN A 1116 -13.87 34.41 -20.08
C ASN A 1116 -15.29 34.84 -20.41
N TRP A 1117 -16.13 34.87 -19.38
CA TRP A 1117 -17.55 35.21 -19.46
C TRP A 1117 -17.78 36.66 -18.99
N PRO A 1118 -18.84 37.34 -19.47
CA PRO A 1118 -19.25 38.62 -18.90
C PRO A 1118 -19.73 38.42 -17.46
N GLU A 1119 -19.30 39.28 -16.54
CA GLU A 1119 -19.69 39.22 -15.13
C GLU A 1119 -20.46 40.48 -14.74
N PRO A 1120 -21.38 40.40 -13.75
CA PRO A 1120 -21.73 39.20 -12.98
C PRO A 1120 -22.75 38.29 -13.68
N PHE A 1121 -22.66 36.97 -13.47
CA PHE A 1121 -23.48 35.97 -14.16
C PHE A 1121 -24.98 36.10 -13.94
N LYS A 1122 -25.41 36.69 -12.82
CA LYS A 1122 -26.84 36.93 -12.52
C LYS A 1122 -27.55 37.84 -13.52
N TYR A 1123 -26.82 38.58 -14.35
CA TYR A 1123 -27.38 39.44 -15.40
C TYR A 1123 -27.29 38.81 -16.80
N ILE A 1124 -26.79 37.58 -16.91
CA ILE A 1124 -26.82 36.81 -18.15
C ILE A 1124 -28.16 36.08 -18.24
N ASN A 1125 -28.85 36.23 -19.36
CA ASN A 1125 -29.97 35.38 -19.70
C ASN A 1125 -29.42 34.12 -20.37
N PHE A 1126 -29.27 33.03 -19.62
CA PHE A 1126 -28.72 31.79 -20.21
C PHE A 1126 -29.69 31.20 -21.26
N PRO A 1127 -29.20 30.70 -22.41
CA PRO A 1127 -30.03 30.03 -23.40
C PRO A 1127 -30.73 28.81 -22.80
N SER A 1128 -31.92 28.48 -23.31
CA SER A 1128 -32.67 27.31 -22.84
C SER A 1128 -31.92 26.00 -23.11
N VAL A 1129 -32.21 24.95 -22.33
CA VAL A 1129 -31.61 23.61 -22.51
C VAL A 1129 -31.70 23.11 -23.97
N LYS A 1130 -32.81 23.41 -24.65
CA LYS A 1130 -33.02 23.05 -26.07
C LYS A 1130 -32.10 23.82 -27.02
N GLU A 1131 -31.84 25.10 -26.76
CA GLU A 1131 -30.96 25.94 -27.58
C GLU A 1131 -29.49 25.61 -27.36
N VAL A 1132 -29.11 25.28 -26.12
CA VAL A 1132 -27.76 24.84 -25.78
C VAL A 1132 -27.43 23.53 -26.48
N ALA A 1133 -28.40 22.60 -26.54
CA ALA A 1133 -28.26 21.27 -27.15
C ALA A 1133 -26.97 20.55 -26.69
N LEU A 1134 -26.77 20.50 -25.37
CA LEU A 1134 -25.66 19.79 -24.74
C LEU A 1134 -25.79 18.28 -24.99
N SER A 1135 -24.79 17.68 -25.63
CA SER A 1135 -24.64 16.23 -25.76
C SER A 1135 -23.57 15.73 -24.78
N ALA A 1136 -23.85 14.60 -24.13
CA ALA A 1136 -22.93 13.89 -23.25
C ALA A 1136 -23.02 12.40 -23.56
N GLU A 1137 -22.08 11.91 -24.35
CA GLU A 1137 -22.07 10.54 -24.85
C GLU A 1137 -21.04 9.72 -24.09
N VAL A 1138 -21.46 8.58 -23.54
CA VAL A 1138 -20.54 7.63 -22.93
C VAL A 1138 -19.79 6.90 -24.05
N SER A 1139 -18.47 6.98 -24.03
CA SER A 1139 -17.58 6.31 -24.97
C SER A 1139 -17.70 4.79 -24.90
N SER A 1140 -17.21 4.10 -25.93
CA SER A 1140 -17.22 2.64 -26.02
C SER A 1140 -16.44 1.92 -24.91
N ASP A 1141 -15.55 2.63 -24.21
CA ASP A 1141 -14.82 2.11 -23.05
C ASP A 1141 -15.70 1.99 -21.79
N GLY A 1142 -16.88 2.62 -21.77
CA GLY A 1142 -17.77 2.67 -20.62
C GLY A 1142 -17.27 3.54 -19.46
N GLU A 1143 -16.16 4.26 -19.65
CA GLU A 1143 -15.44 5.01 -18.61
C GLU A 1143 -15.02 6.42 -19.07
N SER A 1144 -15.48 6.89 -20.23
CA SER A 1144 -15.27 8.26 -20.70
C SER A 1144 -16.58 8.88 -21.16
N VAL A 1145 -16.75 10.19 -20.92
CA VAL A 1145 -17.91 10.99 -21.34
C VAL A 1145 -17.44 12.09 -22.29
N VAL A 1146 -17.96 12.09 -23.52
CA VAL A 1146 -17.68 13.11 -24.55
C VAL A 1146 -18.76 14.19 -24.49
N LEU A 1147 -18.35 15.42 -24.18
CA LEU A 1147 -19.22 16.59 -24.07
C LEU A 1147 -19.11 17.46 -25.33
N SER A 1148 -20.26 17.86 -25.90
CA SER A 1148 -20.35 18.82 -26.99
C SER A 1148 -21.61 19.69 -26.88
N SER A 1149 -21.60 20.90 -27.44
CA SER A 1149 -22.75 21.83 -27.36
C SER A 1149 -22.85 22.72 -28.60
N LYS A 1150 -24.04 23.29 -28.85
CA LYS A 1150 -24.29 24.26 -29.94
C LYS A 1150 -24.10 25.71 -29.51
N LYS A 1151 -24.23 26.00 -28.21
CA LYS A 1151 -23.95 27.31 -27.61
C LYS A 1151 -23.00 27.16 -26.41
N PRO A 1152 -22.24 28.20 -26.04
CA PRO A 1152 -21.39 28.16 -24.85
C PRO A 1152 -22.15 27.75 -23.58
N VAL A 1153 -21.54 26.89 -22.76
CA VAL A 1153 -22.08 26.37 -21.49
C VAL A 1153 -21.07 26.61 -20.37
N LYS A 1154 -21.54 27.12 -19.24
CA LYS A 1154 -20.71 27.41 -18.06
C LYS A 1154 -20.88 26.34 -16.99
N GLY A 1155 -19.76 25.81 -16.49
CA GLY A 1155 -19.70 25.06 -15.23
C GLY A 1155 -20.45 23.73 -15.25
N ILE A 1156 -20.23 22.90 -16.27
CA ILE A 1156 -20.80 21.55 -16.36
C ILE A 1156 -20.27 20.69 -15.23
N VAL A 1157 -21.19 20.11 -14.44
CA VAL A 1157 -20.93 19.12 -13.39
C VAL A 1157 -21.63 17.82 -13.77
N LEU A 1158 -20.86 16.74 -13.74
CA LEU A 1158 -21.32 15.38 -14.02
C LEU A 1158 -21.47 14.61 -12.72
N ASP A 1159 -22.56 13.86 -12.60
CA ASP A 1159 -22.86 13.00 -11.46
C ASP A 1159 -23.45 11.67 -11.95
N ALA A 1160 -23.41 10.61 -11.15
CA ALA A 1160 -23.90 9.29 -11.53
C ALA A 1160 -24.61 8.62 -10.34
N GLU A 1161 -25.57 7.74 -10.61
CA GLU A 1161 -26.28 7.04 -9.53
C GLU A 1161 -25.40 5.97 -8.85
N GLY A 1162 -25.31 6.06 -7.53
CA GLY A 1162 -24.45 5.22 -6.68
C GLY A 1162 -23.07 5.84 -6.44
N ALA A 1163 -22.56 5.70 -5.21
CA ALA A 1163 -21.20 6.15 -4.89
C ALA A 1163 -20.16 5.37 -5.74
N ASP A 1164 -18.97 5.95 -5.93
CA ASP A 1164 -17.79 5.30 -6.53
C ASP A 1164 -17.52 5.56 -8.04
N VAL A 1165 -17.82 6.77 -8.55
CA VAL A 1165 -17.26 7.24 -9.84
C VAL A 1165 -16.19 8.28 -9.60
N THR A 1166 -15.00 8.06 -10.17
CA THR A 1166 -13.88 9.02 -10.11
C THR A 1166 -13.80 9.80 -11.41
N TRP A 1167 -13.93 11.11 -11.31
CA TRP A 1167 -13.95 12.03 -12.44
C TRP A 1167 -12.56 12.66 -12.67
N SER A 1168 -12.12 12.74 -13.93
CA SER A 1168 -10.87 13.41 -14.28
C SER A 1168 -10.96 14.93 -14.27
N ASP A 1169 -12.13 15.50 -14.51
CA ASP A 1169 -12.38 16.95 -14.51
C ASP A 1169 -13.86 17.23 -14.22
N GLN A 1170 -14.17 18.39 -13.63
CA GLN A 1170 -15.51 18.84 -13.26
C GLN A 1170 -15.60 20.37 -13.31
N ALA A 1171 -16.83 20.90 -13.30
CA ALA A 1171 -17.12 22.33 -13.45
C ALA A 1171 -16.43 22.92 -14.69
N VAL A 1172 -16.66 22.23 -15.81
CA VAL A 1172 -16.02 22.51 -17.10
C VAL A 1172 -16.85 23.50 -17.90
N ASP A 1173 -16.18 24.47 -18.52
CA ASP A 1173 -16.82 25.34 -19.50
C ASP A 1173 -16.64 24.74 -20.89
N LEU A 1174 -17.71 24.77 -21.68
CA LEU A 1174 -17.76 24.15 -23.00
C LEU A 1174 -18.18 25.19 -24.04
N VAL A 1175 -17.52 25.22 -25.18
CA VAL A 1175 -17.85 26.11 -26.30
C VAL A 1175 -18.02 25.31 -27.59
N PRO A 1176 -18.81 25.81 -28.57
CA PRO A 1176 -18.99 25.14 -29.84
C PRO A 1176 -17.66 24.92 -30.58
N GLY A 1177 -17.45 23.71 -31.12
CA GLY A 1177 -16.23 23.35 -31.85
C GLY A 1177 -15.03 22.92 -30.98
N ASP A 1178 -15.22 22.79 -29.66
CA ASP A 1178 -14.22 22.29 -28.71
C ASP A 1178 -14.79 21.16 -27.84
N PRO A 1179 -15.04 19.95 -28.40
CA PRO A 1179 -15.54 18.84 -27.62
C PRO A 1179 -14.53 18.42 -26.54
N GLN A 1180 -15.03 18.10 -25.36
CA GLN A 1180 -14.19 17.74 -24.21
C GLN A 1180 -14.50 16.34 -23.72
N ILE A 1181 -13.47 15.59 -23.35
CA ILE A 1181 -13.59 14.21 -22.87
C ILE A 1181 -13.27 14.19 -21.38
N ILE A 1182 -14.20 13.69 -20.57
CA ILE A 1182 -14.06 13.52 -19.13
C ILE A 1182 -13.99 12.03 -18.83
N LYS A 1183 -12.88 11.56 -18.25
CA LYS A 1183 -12.81 10.18 -17.77
C LYS A 1183 -13.63 10.05 -16.48
N ALA A 1184 -14.41 8.98 -16.41
CA ALA A 1184 -15.34 8.63 -15.36
C ALA A 1184 -15.12 7.15 -14.99
N VAL A 1185 -14.03 6.88 -14.26
CA VAL A 1185 -13.65 5.51 -13.87
C VAL A 1185 -14.73 4.97 -12.92
N GLY A 1186 -15.26 3.78 -13.21
CA GLY A 1186 -16.37 3.19 -12.45
C GLY A 1186 -17.79 3.63 -12.88
N LEU A 1187 -17.93 4.34 -14.01
CA LEU A 1187 -19.24 4.74 -14.55
C LEU A 1187 -20.07 3.53 -15.01
N GLY A 1188 -19.50 2.56 -15.73
CA GLY A 1188 -20.06 1.20 -15.86
C GLY A 1188 -21.54 1.09 -16.26
N GLY A 1189 -22.01 1.94 -17.19
CA GLY A 1189 -23.41 1.97 -17.64
C GLY A 1189 -24.41 2.64 -16.70
N LYS A 1190 -23.96 3.26 -15.60
CA LYS A 1190 -24.79 4.05 -14.68
C LYS A 1190 -25.40 5.26 -15.39
N ALA A 1191 -26.59 5.67 -14.95
CA ALA A 1191 -27.26 6.85 -15.47
C ALA A 1191 -26.48 8.13 -15.12
N LEU A 1192 -26.13 8.91 -16.14
CA LEU A 1192 -25.45 10.19 -16.01
C LEU A 1192 -26.45 11.31 -15.69
N LYS A 1193 -26.17 12.07 -14.63
CA LYS A 1193 -26.84 13.32 -14.28
C LYS A 1193 -25.91 14.47 -14.62
N ILE A 1194 -26.45 15.49 -15.28
CA ILE A 1194 -25.67 16.65 -15.75
C ILE A 1194 -26.32 17.89 -15.19
N ARG A 1195 -25.51 18.77 -14.62
CA ARG A 1195 -25.93 20.10 -14.17
C ARG A 1195 -25.01 21.16 -14.75
N TYR A 1196 -25.53 22.35 -15.02
CA TYR A 1196 -24.74 23.48 -15.47
C TYR A 1196 -25.46 24.80 -15.17
N LEU A 1197 -24.74 25.93 -15.23
CA LEU A 1197 -25.33 27.22 -14.91
C LEU A 1197 -26.37 27.62 -15.99
N GLY A 1198 -27.62 27.81 -15.57
CA GLY A 1198 -28.74 28.14 -16.45
C GLY A 1198 -29.59 26.95 -16.90
N ASP A 1199 -29.39 25.75 -16.36
CA ASP A 1199 -30.18 24.54 -16.67
C ASP A 1199 -31.60 24.53 -16.06
N GLY A 1200 -31.91 25.46 -15.14
CA GLY A 1200 -33.20 25.58 -14.46
C GLY A 1200 -33.40 24.60 -13.29
N SER A 1201 -32.34 23.94 -12.82
CA SER A 1201 -32.37 23.00 -11.68
C SER A 1201 -32.09 23.64 -10.31
N ALA A 1202 -31.83 24.95 -10.30
CA ALA A 1202 -31.54 25.75 -9.11
C ALA A 1202 -32.79 26.41 -8.53
#